data_AF-A0A437LAZ2-F1
#
_entry.id   AF-A0A437LAZ2-F1
#
_cell.length_a   1.000
_cell.length_b   1.000
_cell.length_c   1.000
_cell.angle_alpha   90.00
_cell.angle_beta   90.00
_cell.angle_gamma   90.00
#
_symmetry.space_group_name_H-M   'P 1'
#
loop_
_entity.id
_entity.type
_entity.pdbx_description
1 polymer ?
#
loop_
_entity_poly.entity_id
_entity_poly.type
_entity_poly.pdbx_seq_one_letter_code
_entity_poly.pdbx_strand_id
1 'polypeptide(L)'
;MFKPALSALTVAVLSLPALAQEAPKPANGAAAAPGAAPAAARPPADPTALKPFAEISKDFKEEKGLFSIWRKDEKVLLEVPRAMLNKPFLFTVNIANAIGERGAYASQMGPDSMVEFRLVGRTLQLVALNNKFRASGQGKRAVEQAFSPSLLASAQVGSADHGERKSFLVDASFLLADIPGYSTRLEYAYRLPYAPDRGNSFFAAGRADEGLTTLTARMHFATPRIPAPPLVPPPVPVPTPPQATPDPRSFFVDYVYNFKALPEVPMAVRHIDPRLGHFMESYTDLDGDLKANPRVHLLQRWRLEKKDPSAALSEPVTPITYWMDKNIPARYRGAVEAGILEWNKAFEKIGFKNAVVAKQQPDDANWDNMDAGHASIRWFVGADVGFAIGPSHTDPRTGEILDADIGMSDVFARGSRRFIVEDMTPTSSLDKLAQLSLSWKDGNKFNAYCNYGHLAAQEMNFAMDILEARGDLDPDSPEAEAFVQAVIKDTIMHEVGHTLGLKHNFKASTTITAAQLKDKAFTEAKGISGSVMDYNAYNVPLKGEKVGSYNMPTLGAYDYWAIEYAYKPLDPATEKAELAKIAARSTEPALAYADDMDAAGGMDPMANLFDLGDDPLGNFGKRLQLAKELWARVQERGAKLGDDPTRGRRVILSSLNQLSRGADPVSKFVGGVHTLRDLPGTTGRAAFTPVDPAKQREALKALASGIFSADSFKFRPEFLSNLQVDYNEWDRGSLLDISGAVLRLQLASLDRLLSAPTAKRLLELPAYVPEAQRKGAISLSEVYATVQGSVWSELKSGAEIDRLRRNLQREHLKRVVTLLTRGAPTLPADALSLVRWHANALASDLRAAQAKGGTSVETRAHLADSLSALNEALRATMSRS
;
A
#
# COMPACT_ATOMS: atom_id res chain seq x y z
N MET A 1 -32.33 -34.98 -20.60
CA MET A 1 -33.34 -36.05 -20.39
C MET A 1 -33.46 -36.35 -18.89
N PHE A 2 -34.36 -37.22 -18.45
CA PHE A 2 -34.88 -37.25 -17.06
C PHE A 2 -34.08 -38.08 -16.02
N LYS A 3 -34.12 -37.60 -14.76
CA LYS A 3 -34.25 -38.27 -13.43
C LYS A 3 -33.54 -39.61 -13.13
N PRO A 4 -33.04 -39.79 -11.88
CA PRO A 4 -33.83 -40.33 -10.75
C PRO A 4 -33.63 -39.53 -9.44
N ALA A 5 -34.22 -39.81 -8.26
CA ALA A 5 -35.52 -40.39 -7.85
C ALA A 5 -35.77 -40.00 -6.35
N LEU A 6 -36.94 -40.31 -5.76
CA LEU A 6 -37.37 -39.88 -4.41
C LEU A 6 -37.77 -41.08 -3.52
N SER A 7 -37.64 -41.00 -2.17
CA SER A 7 -38.56 -41.60 -1.15
C SER A 7 -38.13 -41.40 0.31
N ALA A 8 -39.06 -41.66 1.26
CA ALA A 8 -38.95 -41.60 2.74
C ALA A 8 -39.99 -42.59 3.37
N LEU A 9 -40.22 -42.79 4.69
CA LEU A 9 -39.81 -42.08 5.92
C LEU A 9 -39.18 -43.11 6.93
N THR A 10 -39.53 -43.40 8.20
CA THR A 10 -40.58 -43.02 9.19
C THR A 10 -40.04 -43.21 10.63
N VAL A 11 -40.81 -42.81 11.67
CA VAL A 11 -40.48 -42.78 13.11
C VAL A 11 -40.84 -44.08 13.87
N ALA A 12 -40.18 -44.36 15.02
CA ALA A 12 -40.75 -45.14 16.14
C ALA A 12 -40.20 -44.68 17.52
N VAL A 13 -41.03 -44.75 18.58
CA VAL A 13 -40.73 -44.39 20.00
C VAL A 13 -41.52 -45.33 20.94
N LEU A 14 -40.99 -45.71 22.12
CA LEU A 14 -41.67 -46.51 23.15
C LEU A 14 -41.24 -46.12 24.59
N SER A 15 -42.04 -46.50 25.62
CA SER A 15 -41.93 -45.93 26.99
C SER A 15 -42.61 -46.77 28.12
N LEU A 16 -42.26 -46.46 29.39
CA LEU A 16 -42.94 -46.81 30.68
C LEU A 16 -42.88 -48.30 31.15
N PRO A 17 -43.20 -48.67 32.43
CA PRO A 17 -43.94 -47.97 33.51
C PRO A 17 -43.30 -47.97 34.95
N ALA A 18 -44.11 -47.73 36.01
CA ALA A 18 -43.76 -47.59 37.46
C ALA A 18 -44.54 -48.64 38.34
N LEU A 19 -44.58 -48.73 39.69
CA LEU A 19 -44.49 -47.81 40.88
C LEU A 19 -43.64 -48.48 42.03
N ALA A 20 -43.71 -48.30 43.38
CA ALA A 20 -44.68 -47.77 44.37
C ALA A 20 -44.02 -47.30 45.72
N GLN A 21 -44.71 -47.42 46.88
CA GLN A 21 -44.29 -47.07 48.28
C GLN A 21 -44.03 -48.38 49.12
N GLU A 22 -43.66 -48.45 50.41
CA GLU A 22 -43.84 -47.58 51.61
C GLU A 22 -42.74 -47.80 52.71
N ALA A 23 -42.94 -47.38 53.97
CA ALA A 23 -41.92 -47.21 55.03
C ALA A 23 -42.07 -48.15 56.25
N PRO A 24 -41.14 -48.08 57.25
CA PRO A 24 -41.63 -47.89 58.63
C PRO A 24 -40.79 -46.96 59.56
N LYS A 25 -41.41 -46.62 60.70
CA LYS A 25 -40.91 -45.97 61.94
C LYS A 25 -41.42 -46.82 63.15
N PRO A 26 -41.17 -46.53 64.45
CA PRO A 26 -40.50 -45.39 65.12
C PRO A 26 -39.34 -45.84 66.06
N ALA A 27 -38.77 -45.00 66.95
CA ALA A 27 -39.27 -44.73 68.33
C ALA A 27 -38.71 -43.41 68.93
N ASN A 28 -39.32 -42.92 70.01
CA ASN A 28 -39.00 -41.63 70.68
C ASN A 28 -38.19 -41.80 71.97
N GLY A 29 -37.51 -40.73 72.46
CA GLY A 29 -36.90 -40.73 73.79
C GLY A 29 -36.40 -39.36 74.31
N ALA A 30 -37.15 -38.78 75.28
CA ALA A 30 -36.77 -37.71 76.21
C ALA A 30 -36.42 -36.30 75.66
N ALA A 31 -36.41 -35.30 76.55
CA ALA A 31 -36.24 -33.88 76.24
C ALA A 31 -35.58 -33.09 77.40
N ALA A 32 -34.96 -31.96 77.06
CA ALA A 32 -34.51 -30.91 77.98
C ALA A 32 -34.58 -29.53 77.27
N ALA A 33 -34.60 -28.44 78.03
CA ALA A 33 -34.83 -27.06 77.54
C ALA A 33 -33.83 -26.08 78.19
N PRO A 34 -33.91 -24.75 77.93
CA PRO A 34 -33.79 -24.10 76.63
C PRO A 34 -32.60 -23.12 76.59
N GLY A 35 -32.09 -22.75 75.41
CA GLY A 35 -30.99 -21.78 75.29
C GLY A 35 -31.01 -20.97 73.99
N ALA A 36 -30.85 -19.65 74.13
CA ALA A 36 -30.57 -18.59 73.14
C ALA A 36 -30.83 -18.88 71.64
N ALA A 37 -31.74 -18.12 71.03
CA ALA A 37 -31.96 -18.15 69.58
C ALA A 37 -30.75 -17.59 68.79
N PRO A 38 -30.17 -18.36 67.84
CA PRO A 38 -29.22 -17.83 66.87
C PRO A 38 -29.92 -16.90 65.85
N ALA A 39 -29.17 -15.98 65.25
CA ALA A 39 -29.69 -15.13 64.19
C ALA A 39 -30.16 -15.96 62.98
N ALA A 40 -31.20 -15.47 62.29
CA ALA A 40 -31.78 -16.15 61.13
C ALA A 40 -30.71 -16.43 60.06
N ALA A 41 -30.56 -17.70 59.70
CA ALA A 41 -29.62 -18.11 58.67
C ALA A 41 -29.97 -17.42 57.35
N ARG A 42 -28.98 -16.80 56.71
CA ARG A 42 -29.10 -16.33 55.31
C ARG A 42 -29.55 -17.52 54.46
N PRO A 43 -30.55 -17.37 53.56
CA PRO A 43 -30.89 -18.45 52.63
C PRO A 43 -29.64 -18.82 51.82
N PRO A 44 -29.47 -20.12 51.45
CA PRO A 44 -28.31 -20.56 50.70
C PRO A 44 -28.23 -19.75 49.40
N ALA A 45 -27.07 -19.14 49.16
CA ALA A 45 -26.85 -18.38 47.94
C ALA A 45 -26.94 -19.32 46.74
N ASP A 46 -27.80 -18.98 45.77
CA ASP A 46 -27.87 -19.66 44.49
C ASP A 46 -26.45 -19.64 43.86
N PRO A 47 -25.81 -20.81 43.64
CA PRO A 47 -24.45 -20.87 43.09
C PRO A 47 -24.39 -20.41 41.63
N THR A 48 -25.54 -20.17 40.99
CA THR A 48 -25.64 -19.53 39.67
C THR A 48 -25.85 -18.01 39.76
N ALA A 49 -26.04 -17.40 40.93
CA ALA A 49 -26.19 -15.95 41.05
C ALA A 49 -24.88 -15.21 40.74
N LEU A 50 -24.96 -14.11 39.99
CA LEU A 50 -23.81 -13.26 39.71
C LEU A 50 -23.42 -12.47 40.97
N LYS A 51 -22.11 -12.38 41.24
CA LYS A 51 -21.57 -11.64 42.38
C LYS A 51 -21.90 -10.14 42.30
N PRO A 52 -22.14 -9.44 43.42
CA PRO A 52 -22.35 -7.99 43.41
C PRO A 52 -21.17 -7.24 42.77
N PHE A 53 -21.44 -6.19 41.99
CA PHE A 53 -20.42 -5.33 41.39
C PHE A 53 -19.33 -4.94 42.39
N ALA A 54 -19.72 -4.43 43.56
CA ALA A 54 -18.82 -3.98 44.62
C ALA A 54 -18.03 -5.11 45.34
N GLU A 55 -18.40 -6.38 45.16
CA GLU A 55 -17.57 -7.51 45.62
C GLU A 55 -16.41 -7.75 44.64
N ILE A 56 -16.69 -7.63 43.34
CA ILE A 56 -15.71 -7.83 42.26
C ILE A 56 -14.74 -6.64 42.19
N SER A 57 -15.23 -5.41 42.22
CA SER A 57 -14.42 -4.20 42.02
C SER A 57 -13.68 -3.69 43.25
N LYS A 58 -13.91 -4.28 44.44
CA LYS A 58 -13.47 -3.75 45.75
C LYS A 58 -12.02 -3.25 45.81
N ASP A 59 -11.10 -4.02 45.21
CA ASP A 59 -9.66 -3.78 45.25
C ASP A 59 -9.11 -3.30 43.88
N PHE A 60 -9.97 -2.94 42.93
CA PHE A 60 -9.58 -2.47 41.60
C PHE A 60 -9.55 -0.94 41.55
N LYS A 61 -8.53 -0.36 40.90
CA LYS A 61 -8.49 1.06 40.57
C LYS A 61 -9.41 1.34 39.38
N GLU A 62 -10.36 2.24 39.56
CA GLU A 62 -11.22 2.78 38.49
C GLU A 62 -10.47 3.83 37.64
N GLU A 63 -10.67 3.78 36.34
CA GLU A 63 -10.37 4.85 35.37
C GLU A 63 -11.63 5.07 34.51
N LYS A 64 -12.10 6.32 34.43
CA LYS A 64 -13.46 6.64 33.95
C LYS A 64 -13.48 7.06 32.49
N GLY A 65 -14.20 6.29 31.68
CA GLY A 65 -14.46 6.62 30.28
C GLY A 65 -15.59 5.80 29.67
N LEU A 66 -15.73 5.88 28.34
CA LEU A 66 -16.79 5.27 27.53
C LEU A 66 -17.14 3.83 27.97
N PHE A 67 -16.10 3.02 28.13
CA PHE A 67 -16.11 1.79 28.91
C PHE A 67 -15.06 1.94 30.01
N SER A 68 -15.49 2.12 31.26
CA SER A 68 -14.58 2.45 32.35
C SER A 68 -13.70 1.24 32.69
N ILE A 69 -12.39 1.48 32.82
CA ILE A 69 -11.39 0.44 33.08
C ILE A 69 -11.29 0.24 34.59
N TRP A 70 -11.35 -1.01 35.03
CA TRP A 70 -11.05 -1.38 36.41
C TRP A 70 -9.81 -2.29 36.41
N ARG A 71 -8.71 -1.86 37.03
CA ARG A 71 -7.44 -2.60 37.03
C ARG A 71 -6.96 -2.98 38.43
N LYS A 72 -6.53 -4.23 38.60
CA LYS A 72 -5.83 -4.75 39.79
C LYS A 72 -4.77 -5.74 39.33
N ASP A 73 -3.50 -5.44 39.61
CA ASP A 73 -2.37 -6.23 39.10
C ASP A 73 -2.51 -6.37 37.55
N GLU A 74 -2.25 -7.56 37.01
CA GLU A 74 -2.49 -7.88 35.59
C GLU A 74 -3.97 -8.03 35.20
N LYS A 75 -4.91 -8.00 36.16
CA LYS A 75 -6.34 -8.16 35.87
C LYS A 75 -6.97 -6.84 35.46
N VAL A 76 -7.61 -6.88 34.29
CA VAL A 76 -8.39 -5.77 33.73
C VAL A 76 -9.83 -6.23 33.56
N LEU A 77 -10.75 -5.44 34.11
CA LEU A 77 -12.18 -5.56 33.83
C LEU A 77 -12.63 -4.31 33.06
N LEU A 78 -13.57 -4.49 32.14
CA LEU A 78 -14.30 -3.39 31.52
C LEU A 78 -15.69 -3.27 32.16
N GLU A 79 -16.06 -2.06 32.52
CA GLU A 79 -17.43 -1.71 32.88
C GLU A 79 -18.21 -1.34 31.62
N VAL A 80 -19.31 -2.05 31.39
CA VAL A 80 -20.20 -1.84 30.24
C VAL A 80 -21.51 -1.24 30.73
N PRO A 81 -21.81 0.04 30.40
CA PRO A 81 -23.11 0.63 30.67
C PRO A 81 -24.22 -0.08 29.88
N ARG A 82 -25.38 -0.32 30.51
CA ARG A 82 -26.55 -0.91 29.84
C ARG A 82 -27.00 -0.10 28.61
N ALA A 83 -26.78 1.22 28.62
CA ALA A 83 -27.08 2.13 27.52
C ALA A 83 -26.15 1.98 26.29
N MET A 84 -25.02 1.27 26.41
CA MET A 84 -24.13 0.96 25.29
C MET A 84 -24.44 -0.39 24.61
N LEU A 85 -25.40 -1.17 25.13
CA LEU A 85 -25.81 -2.42 24.51
C LEU A 85 -26.61 -2.16 23.23
N ASN A 86 -26.13 -2.70 22.11
CA ASN A 86 -26.64 -2.46 20.76
C ASN A 86 -26.60 -0.96 20.33
N LYS A 87 -25.70 -0.16 20.92
CA LYS A 87 -25.30 1.16 20.41
C LYS A 87 -24.00 0.98 19.61
N PRO A 88 -23.97 1.29 18.30
CA PRO A 88 -22.74 1.19 17.51
C PRO A 88 -21.66 2.18 17.98
N PHE A 89 -20.41 1.72 17.96
CA PHE A 89 -19.20 2.52 18.19
C PHE A 89 -18.08 2.07 17.23
N LEU A 90 -17.02 2.86 17.10
CA LEU A 90 -15.85 2.48 16.32
C LEU A 90 -14.89 1.66 17.19
N PHE A 91 -14.46 0.50 16.71
CA PHE A 91 -13.41 -0.30 17.32
C PHE A 91 -12.23 -0.41 16.36
N THR A 92 -11.03 -0.09 16.84
CA THR A 92 -9.81 -0.08 16.01
C THR A 92 -8.68 -0.84 16.71
N VAL A 93 -7.82 -1.47 15.92
CA VAL A 93 -6.67 -2.26 16.42
C VAL A 93 -5.41 -1.69 15.81
N ASN A 94 -4.66 -0.89 16.57
CA ASN A 94 -3.37 -0.33 16.16
C ASN A 94 -2.21 -1.22 16.64
N ILE A 95 -1.02 -1.13 16.03
CA ILE A 95 0.16 -1.94 16.39
C ILE A 95 1.26 -1.01 16.88
N ALA A 96 1.47 -0.96 18.21
CA ALA A 96 2.51 -0.13 18.82
C ALA A 96 3.91 -0.72 18.61
N ASN A 97 4.05 -2.04 18.75
CA ASN A 97 5.32 -2.76 18.76
C ASN A 97 5.20 -4.10 18.03
N ALA A 98 6.28 -4.54 17.37
CA ALA A 98 6.31 -5.76 16.56
C ALA A 98 7.77 -6.21 16.30
N ILE A 99 7.95 -7.16 15.38
CA ILE A 99 9.23 -7.82 15.06
C ILE A 99 10.29 -6.85 14.51
N GLY A 100 9.88 -5.84 13.74
CA GLY A 100 10.78 -4.89 13.09
C GLY A 100 11.24 -5.29 11.68
N GLU A 101 10.72 -6.39 11.11
CA GLU A 101 11.04 -6.80 9.73
C GLU A 101 9.81 -7.24 8.90
N ARG A 102 9.94 -7.30 7.57
CA ARG A 102 9.02 -7.94 6.61
C ARG A 102 7.55 -7.54 6.72
N GLY A 103 7.29 -6.28 7.04
CA GLY A 103 5.94 -5.74 7.24
C GLY A 103 5.43 -5.84 8.69
N ALA A 104 6.07 -6.63 9.56
CA ALA A 104 5.75 -6.72 10.97
C ALA A 104 6.45 -5.59 11.76
N TYR A 105 6.14 -4.34 11.40
CA TYR A 105 6.74 -3.13 11.97
C TYR A 105 5.93 -2.54 13.13
N ALA A 106 6.58 -1.71 13.94
CA ALA A 106 6.00 -0.89 14.99
C ALA A 106 5.24 0.34 14.44
N SER A 107 4.49 1.03 15.31
CA SER A 107 3.77 2.28 15.02
C SER A 107 2.81 2.25 13.81
N GLN A 108 2.15 1.12 13.56
CA GLN A 108 1.26 0.93 12.40
C GLN A 108 -0.21 1.15 12.74
N MET A 109 -0.93 1.88 11.89
CA MET A 109 -2.39 1.97 11.97
C MET A 109 -2.98 0.66 11.40
N GLY A 110 -3.83 -0.02 12.17
CA GLY A 110 -4.36 -1.33 11.78
C GLY A 110 -5.84 -1.30 11.37
N PRO A 111 -6.55 -2.44 11.42
CA PRO A 111 -7.94 -2.51 11.00
C PRO A 111 -8.89 -1.82 11.98
N ASP A 112 -9.92 -1.19 11.43
CA ASP A 112 -11.08 -0.65 12.13
C ASP A 112 -12.37 -1.38 11.72
N SER A 113 -13.39 -1.27 12.56
CA SER A 113 -14.75 -1.72 12.28
C SER A 113 -15.75 -0.91 13.12
N MET A 114 -16.92 -0.60 12.55
CA MET A 114 -18.06 -0.21 13.38
C MET A 114 -18.66 -1.48 14.00
N VAL A 115 -18.69 -1.53 15.31
CA VAL A 115 -19.09 -2.69 16.12
C VAL A 115 -20.14 -2.28 17.14
N GLU A 116 -20.76 -3.26 17.79
CA GLU A 116 -21.59 -3.03 18.98
C GLU A 116 -21.39 -4.15 20.01
N PHE A 117 -21.75 -3.85 21.26
CA PHE A 117 -21.85 -4.87 22.30
C PHE A 117 -23.26 -5.45 22.35
N ARG A 118 -23.41 -6.76 22.11
CA ARG A 118 -24.66 -7.51 22.29
C ARG A 118 -24.59 -8.35 23.56
N LEU A 119 -25.69 -8.46 24.31
CA LEU A 119 -25.80 -9.38 25.44
C LEU A 119 -26.77 -10.52 25.11
N VAL A 120 -26.25 -11.74 25.06
CA VAL A 120 -27.03 -12.97 24.81
C VAL A 120 -27.01 -13.83 26.06
N GLY A 121 -28.09 -13.77 26.86
CA GLY A 121 -28.14 -14.39 28.18
C GLY A 121 -27.14 -13.73 29.14
N ARG A 122 -26.02 -14.41 29.41
CA ARG A 122 -24.87 -13.90 30.19
C ARG A 122 -23.60 -13.71 29.36
N THR A 123 -23.65 -13.95 28.06
CA THR A 123 -22.51 -13.76 27.15
C THR A 123 -22.55 -12.37 26.54
N LEU A 124 -21.58 -11.51 26.88
CA LEU A 124 -21.32 -10.28 26.15
C LEU A 124 -20.57 -10.63 24.85
N GLN A 125 -21.01 -10.09 23.72
CA GLN A 125 -20.44 -10.30 22.41
C GLN A 125 -20.00 -8.96 21.80
N LEU A 126 -18.77 -8.88 21.31
CA LEU A 126 -18.27 -7.78 20.49
C LEU A 126 -18.53 -8.14 19.02
N VAL A 127 -19.44 -7.42 18.36
CA VAL A 127 -20.00 -7.80 17.05
C VAL A 127 -19.77 -6.70 16.02
N ALA A 128 -19.01 -7.00 14.96
CA ALA A 128 -18.79 -6.11 13.84
C ALA A 128 -19.99 -6.08 12.89
N LEU A 129 -20.40 -4.88 12.48
CA LEU A 129 -21.58 -4.63 11.67
C LEU A 129 -21.24 -4.60 10.17
N ASN A 130 -22.11 -5.19 9.35
CA ASN A 130 -21.91 -5.24 7.91
C ASN A 130 -22.37 -3.93 7.24
N ASN A 131 -21.42 -3.04 6.98
CA ASN A 131 -21.69 -1.70 6.43
C ASN A 131 -21.58 -1.62 4.90
N LYS A 132 -21.34 -2.75 4.22
CA LYS A 132 -21.18 -2.85 2.76
C LYS A 132 -22.51 -2.90 2.00
N PHE A 133 -23.58 -3.33 2.66
CA PHE A 133 -24.92 -3.48 2.11
C PHE A 133 -25.89 -2.79 3.07
N ARG A 134 -26.73 -1.88 2.58
CA ARG A 134 -27.57 -1.03 3.43
C ARG A 134 -28.97 -0.90 2.85
N ALA A 135 -29.96 -0.86 3.75
CA ALA A 135 -31.33 -0.49 3.45
C ALA A 135 -31.96 0.09 4.73
N SER A 136 -32.80 1.11 4.57
CA SER A 136 -33.43 1.93 5.60
C SER A 136 -34.95 1.79 5.63
N GLY A 137 -35.56 1.45 4.49
CA GLY A 137 -36.98 1.18 4.29
C GLY A 137 -37.28 -0.32 4.20
N GLN A 138 -38.09 -0.72 3.21
CA GLN A 138 -38.60 -2.09 3.09
C GLN A 138 -37.48 -3.14 2.92
N GLY A 139 -36.37 -2.78 2.28
CA GLY A 139 -35.22 -3.67 2.07
C GLY A 139 -34.48 -4.04 3.37
N LYS A 140 -34.65 -3.27 4.47
CA LYS A 140 -33.85 -3.41 5.70
C LYS A 140 -33.84 -4.84 6.24
N ARG A 141 -35.00 -5.46 6.40
CA ARG A 141 -35.12 -6.84 6.91
C ARG A 141 -34.47 -7.88 5.99
N ALA A 142 -34.52 -7.66 4.67
CA ALA A 142 -33.87 -8.55 3.71
C ALA A 142 -32.34 -8.43 3.80
N VAL A 143 -31.82 -7.20 3.97
CA VAL A 143 -30.38 -6.97 4.21
C VAL A 143 -29.93 -7.63 5.52
N GLU A 144 -30.67 -7.45 6.61
CA GLU A 144 -30.39 -8.07 7.92
C GLU A 144 -30.42 -9.61 7.89
N GLN A 145 -31.20 -10.21 6.99
CA GLN A 145 -31.27 -11.66 6.80
C GLN A 145 -30.21 -12.21 5.82
N ALA A 146 -29.81 -11.42 4.81
CA ALA A 146 -28.86 -11.85 3.78
C ALA A 146 -27.38 -11.60 4.16
N PHE A 147 -27.10 -10.58 4.97
CA PHE A 147 -25.73 -10.12 5.24
C PHE A 147 -25.41 -10.17 6.73
N SER A 148 -24.89 -11.32 7.18
CA SER A 148 -24.51 -11.52 8.59
C SER A 148 -23.49 -10.47 9.08
N PRO A 149 -23.61 -10.00 10.34
CA PRO A 149 -22.50 -9.41 11.08
C PRO A 149 -21.48 -10.49 11.49
N SER A 150 -20.36 -10.07 12.08
CA SER A 150 -19.27 -10.97 12.50
C SER A 150 -18.99 -10.85 14.01
N LEU A 151 -18.96 -11.99 14.71
CA LEU A 151 -18.53 -12.03 16.12
C LEU A 151 -17.00 -11.93 16.17
N LEU A 152 -16.46 -10.86 16.76
CA LEU A 152 -15.01 -10.68 16.92
C LEU A 152 -14.49 -11.41 18.16
N ALA A 153 -15.18 -11.24 19.30
CA ALA A 153 -14.82 -11.86 20.57
C ALA A 153 -16.03 -11.88 21.54
N SER A 154 -15.96 -12.67 22.61
CA SER A 154 -17.02 -12.70 23.63
C SER A 154 -16.51 -13.05 25.04
N ALA A 155 -17.21 -12.53 26.05
CA ALA A 155 -16.92 -12.70 27.47
C ALA A 155 -18.18 -13.14 28.24
N GLN A 156 -18.02 -13.72 29.43
CA GLN A 156 -19.13 -13.85 30.37
C GLN A 156 -19.27 -12.57 31.22
N VAL A 157 -20.50 -12.21 31.56
CA VAL A 157 -20.78 -11.16 32.55
C VAL A 157 -20.22 -11.59 33.91
N GLY A 158 -19.32 -10.79 34.46
CA GLY A 158 -18.57 -11.08 35.69
C GLY A 158 -19.26 -10.59 36.97
N SER A 159 -20.19 -9.64 36.88
CA SER A 159 -20.94 -9.10 38.03
C SER A 159 -22.44 -8.95 37.75
N ALA A 160 -23.24 -8.92 38.81
CA ALA A 160 -24.55 -8.31 38.77
C ALA A 160 -24.43 -6.80 38.48
N ASP A 161 -25.52 -6.18 38.01
CA ASP A 161 -25.58 -4.76 37.70
C ASP A 161 -25.31 -3.88 38.92
N HIS A 162 -24.56 -2.79 38.72
CA HIS A 162 -24.44 -1.71 39.69
C HIS A 162 -25.78 -0.99 39.84
N GLY A 163 -26.32 -0.98 41.07
CA GLY A 163 -27.67 -0.48 41.37
C GLY A 163 -27.95 0.93 40.84
N GLU A 164 -27.00 1.86 40.98
CA GLU A 164 -27.11 3.23 40.47
C GLU A 164 -26.62 3.38 39.02
N ARG A 165 -25.34 3.09 38.73
CA ARG A 165 -24.67 3.27 37.43
C ARG A 165 -25.28 2.50 36.24
N LYS A 166 -26.15 1.50 36.49
CA LYS A 166 -26.79 0.64 35.46
C LYS A 166 -25.76 0.03 34.50
N SER A 167 -24.71 -0.55 35.07
CA SER A 167 -23.56 -1.10 34.37
C SER A 167 -23.14 -2.43 34.99
N PHE A 168 -22.38 -3.24 34.27
CA PHE A 168 -21.84 -4.52 34.77
C PHE A 168 -20.38 -4.69 34.34
N LEU A 169 -19.64 -5.52 35.07
CA LEU A 169 -18.23 -5.81 34.79
C LEU A 169 -18.10 -7.05 33.89
N VAL A 170 -17.14 -7.01 32.96
CA VAL A 170 -16.63 -8.18 32.21
C VAL A 170 -15.13 -8.27 32.35
N ASP A 171 -14.59 -9.49 32.40
CA ASP A 171 -13.15 -9.72 32.33
C ASP A 171 -12.64 -9.39 30.91
N ALA A 172 -11.66 -8.50 30.80
CA ALA A 172 -11.19 -7.99 29.51
C ALA A 172 -10.39 -9.01 28.68
N SER A 173 -9.99 -10.15 29.25
CA SER A 173 -9.11 -11.13 28.58
C SER A 173 -9.73 -11.80 27.34
N PHE A 174 -11.00 -11.56 27.04
CA PHE A 174 -11.60 -11.89 25.73
C PHE A 174 -10.94 -11.16 24.55
N LEU A 175 -10.28 -10.02 24.80
CA LEU A 175 -9.48 -9.29 23.81
C LEU A 175 -8.05 -9.83 23.65
N LEU A 176 -7.60 -10.75 24.51
CA LEU A 176 -6.30 -11.44 24.40
C LEU A 176 -6.42 -12.62 23.41
N ALA A 177 -6.74 -12.27 22.17
CA ALA A 177 -6.96 -13.16 21.03
C ALA A 177 -6.47 -12.48 19.75
N ASP A 178 -6.29 -13.24 18.67
CA ASP A 178 -5.80 -12.70 17.38
C ASP A 178 -6.92 -12.04 16.55
N ILE A 179 -7.59 -11.05 17.15
CA ILE A 179 -8.65 -10.25 16.53
C ILE A 179 -8.22 -9.60 15.18
N PRO A 180 -6.98 -9.07 15.01
CA PRO A 180 -6.56 -8.51 13.73
C PRO A 180 -6.07 -9.55 12.69
N GLY A 181 -6.09 -10.85 12.99
CA GLY A 181 -5.63 -11.90 12.07
C GLY A 181 -4.12 -11.88 11.79
N TYR A 182 -3.32 -11.46 12.78
CA TYR A 182 -1.87 -11.27 12.63
C TYR A 182 -1.12 -12.58 12.44
N SER A 183 -1.62 -13.71 12.97
CA SER A 183 -1.10 -15.06 12.69
C SER A 183 -1.05 -15.35 11.19
N THR A 184 -2.08 -14.98 10.42
CA THR A 184 -2.09 -15.10 8.96
C THR A 184 -1.05 -14.21 8.30
N ARG A 185 -0.80 -13.00 8.85
CA ARG A 185 0.28 -12.12 8.37
C ARG A 185 1.66 -12.73 8.62
N LEU A 186 1.87 -13.35 9.78
CA LEU A 186 3.10 -14.04 10.16
C LEU A 186 3.35 -15.30 9.31
N GLU A 187 2.34 -16.14 9.12
CA GLU A 187 2.41 -17.30 8.22
C GLU A 187 2.72 -16.86 6.79
N TYR A 188 2.13 -15.74 6.34
CA TYR A 188 2.41 -15.20 5.02
C TYR A 188 3.84 -14.65 4.88
N ALA A 189 4.38 -13.98 5.92
CA ALA A 189 5.72 -13.40 5.94
C ALA A 189 6.85 -14.45 6.08
N TYR A 190 6.64 -15.50 6.89
CA TYR A 190 7.69 -16.44 7.29
C TYR A 190 7.44 -17.90 6.87
N ARG A 191 6.23 -18.25 6.40
CA ARG A 191 5.79 -19.64 6.14
C ARG A 191 5.91 -20.55 7.37
N LEU A 192 5.70 -19.98 8.55
CA LEU A 192 5.75 -20.65 9.84
C LEU A 192 4.43 -20.42 10.60
N PRO A 193 3.87 -21.46 11.26
CA PRO A 193 2.62 -21.36 12.00
C PRO A 193 2.84 -20.74 13.39
N TYR A 194 2.95 -19.41 13.45
CA TYR A 194 2.95 -18.68 14.71
C TYR A 194 1.52 -18.54 15.25
N ALA A 195 1.29 -19.06 16.46
CA ALA A 195 0.01 -18.99 17.14
C ALA A 195 0.07 -17.99 18.31
N PRO A 196 -1.04 -17.29 18.64
CA PRO A 196 -1.13 -16.46 19.82
C PRO A 196 -1.16 -17.32 21.09
N ASP A 197 -0.28 -17.01 22.04
CA ASP A 197 -0.22 -17.66 23.35
C ASP A 197 -0.85 -16.77 24.42
N ARG A 198 -2.13 -17.04 24.70
CA ARG A 198 -2.90 -16.33 25.75
C ARG A 198 -2.35 -16.56 27.16
N GLY A 199 -1.52 -17.58 27.40
CA GLY A 199 -0.90 -17.84 28.71
C GLY A 199 0.18 -16.82 29.07
N ASN A 200 0.86 -16.26 28.07
CA ASN A 200 1.90 -15.22 28.22
C ASN A 200 1.50 -13.87 27.59
N SER A 201 0.21 -13.67 27.31
CA SER A 201 -0.34 -12.40 26.80
C SER A 201 -1.07 -11.64 27.91
N PHE A 202 -0.92 -10.31 27.98
CA PHE A 202 -1.43 -9.49 29.08
C PHE A 202 -1.68 -8.02 28.67
N PHE A 203 -2.34 -7.22 29.52
CA PHE A 203 -2.63 -5.81 29.23
C PHE A 203 -1.58 -4.87 29.81
N ALA A 204 -0.53 -4.58 29.06
CA ALA A 204 0.56 -3.69 29.47
C ALA A 204 0.12 -2.27 29.87
N ALA A 205 -0.92 -1.72 29.23
CA ALA A 205 -1.46 -0.40 29.57
C ALA A 205 -2.98 -0.29 29.32
N GLY A 206 -3.58 0.80 29.78
CA GLY A 206 -4.94 1.21 29.47
C GLY A 206 -5.11 2.71 29.72
N ARG A 207 -6.08 3.32 29.05
CA ARG A 207 -6.47 4.73 29.18
C ARG A 207 -7.98 4.87 28.98
N ALA A 208 -8.67 5.73 29.72
CA ALA A 208 -10.10 5.95 29.52
C ALA A 208 -10.51 7.43 29.65
N ASP A 209 -11.20 7.93 28.61
CA ASP A 209 -11.84 9.23 28.49
C ASP A 209 -13.34 9.06 28.21
N GLU A 210 -14.13 10.13 28.37
CA GLU A 210 -15.57 10.15 28.09
C GLU A 210 -15.96 9.57 26.71
N GLY A 211 -15.17 9.87 25.66
CA GLY A 211 -15.42 9.42 24.29
C GLY A 211 -14.55 8.26 23.79
N LEU A 212 -13.60 7.76 24.60
CA LEU A 212 -12.57 6.80 24.17
C LEU A 212 -12.14 5.88 25.32
N THR A 213 -12.11 4.57 25.09
CA THR A 213 -11.38 3.62 25.95
C THR A 213 -10.28 2.97 25.13
N THR A 214 -9.06 2.94 25.66
CA THR A 214 -7.89 2.34 25.00
C THR A 214 -7.27 1.26 25.90
N LEU A 215 -6.92 0.11 25.32
CA LEU A 215 -6.22 -0.98 26.02
C LEU A 215 -5.03 -1.47 25.19
N THR A 216 -3.84 -1.43 25.76
CA THR A 216 -2.63 -1.99 25.12
C THR A 216 -2.42 -3.42 25.59
N ALA A 217 -2.71 -4.37 24.71
CA ALA A 217 -2.51 -5.80 24.90
C ALA A 217 -1.16 -6.25 24.32
N ARG A 218 -0.26 -6.71 25.18
CA ARG A 218 0.97 -7.41 24.77
C ARG A 218 0.62 -8.85 24.45
N MET A 219 0.66 -9.20 23.17
CA MET A 219 0.36 -10.54 22.67
C MET A 219 1.67 -11.32 22.45
N HIS A 220 1.81 -12.47 23.11
CA HIS A 220 2.88 -13.42 22.82
C HIS A 220 2.51 -14.27 21.59
N PHE A 221 3.45 -14.41 20.66
CA PHE A 221 3.34 -15.31 19.51
C PHE A 221 4.48 -16.32 19.53
N ALA A 222 4.15 -17.60 19.32
CA ALA A 222 5.12 -18.68 19.36
C ALA A 222 4.89 -19.74 18.27
N THR A 223 5.96 -20.44 17.89
CA THR A 223 5.91 -21.68 17.11
C THR A 223 6.78 -22.76 17.78
N PRO A 224 6.33 -24.02 17.91
CA PRO A 224 7.03 -25.04 18.69
C PRO A 224 8.38 -25.45 18.10
N ARG A 225 8.60 -25.26 16.78
CA ARG A 225 9.87 -25.51 16.11
C ARG A 225 9.97 -24.75 14.79
N ILE A 226 11.19 -24.52 14.36
CA ILE A 226 11.52 -24.12 12.99
C ILE A 226 11.88 -25.39 12.19
N PRO A 227 11.35 -25.58 10.96
CA PRO A 227 11.79 -26.65 10.08
C PRO A 227 13.27 -26.50 9.71
N ALA A 228 14.01 -27.60 9.69
CA ALA A 228 15.38 -27.59 9.15
C ALA A 228 15.35 -27.24 7.65
N PRO A 229 16.31 -26.45 7.12
CA PRO A 229 16.43 -26.20 5.70
C PRO A 229 16.52 -27.50 4.89
N PRO A 230 15.90 -27.59 3.69
CA PRO A 230 16.01 -28.76 2.85
C PRO A 230 17.44 -28.91 2.31
N LEU A 231 17.96 -30.14 2.27
CA LEU A 231 19.31 -30.46 1.79
C LEU A 231 19.55 -30.06 0.31
N VAL A 232 18.47 -29.89 -0.45
CA VAL A 232 18.48 -29.32 -1.80
C VAL A 232 17.62 -28.06 -1.78
N PRO A 233 18.17 -26.86 -2.08
CA PRO A 233 17.38 -25.64 -2.19
C PRO A 233 16.28 -25.79 -3.25
N PRO A 234 15.01 -25.49 -2.94
CA PRO A 234 13.94 -25.54 -3.92
C PRO A 234 14.09 -24.44 -4.99
N PRO A 235 13.50 -24.62 -6.19
CA PRO A 235 13.60 -23.65 -7.29
C PRO A 235 12.82 -22.34 -7.05
N VAL A 236 12.16 -22.21 -5.90
CA VAL A 236 11.47 -21.00 -5.44
C VAL A 236 12.06 -20.63 -4.07
N PRO A 237 12.53 -19.40 -3.83
CA PRO A 237 13.04 -18.99 -2.53
C PRO A 237 12.02 -19.21 -1.40
N VAL A 238 12.46 -19.86 -0.32
CA VAL A 238 11.66 -20.03 0.90
C VAL A 238 11.98 -18.86 1.84
N PRO A 239 10.97 -18.16 2.40
CA PRO A 239 11.22 -17.21 3.47
C PRO A 239 11.91 -17.88 4.66
N THR A 240 12.95 -17.24 5.19
CA THR A 240 13.58 -17.66 6.46
C THR A 240 12.65 -17.35 7.63
N PRO A 241 12.90 -17.91 8.82
CA PRO A 241 12.36 -17.36 10.07
C PRO A 241 12.76 -15.87 10.25
N PRO A 242 12.14 -15.15 11.21
CA PRO A 242 12.57 -13.81 11.62
C PRO A 242 14.07 -13.77 11.93
N GLN A 243 14.75 -12.66 11.64
CA GLN A 243 16.18 -12.45 11.92
C GLN A 243 16.40 -11.34 12.95
N ALA A 244 15.48 -10.38 13.07
CA ALA A 244 15.51 -9.29 14.06
C ALA A 244 15.23 -9.73 15.52
N THR A 245 14.83 -10.99 15.74
CA THR A 245 14.48 -11.53 17.07
C THR A 245 15.59 -12.40 17.68
N PRO A 246 15.92 -12.27 18.98
CA PRO A 246 16.92 -13.12 19.63
C PRO A 246 16.62 -14.63 19.62
N ASP A 247 15.35 -15.02 19.62
CA ASP A 247 14.90 -16.39 19.32
C ASP A 247 13.79 -16.34 18.27
N PRO A 248 14.02 -16.83 17.04
CA PRO A 248 13.00 -16.78 15.97
C PRO A 248 11.76 -17.64 16.23
N ARG A 249 11.67 -18.37 17.36
CA ARG A 249 10.49 -19.15 17.74
C ARG A 249 9.45 -18.37 18.56
N SER A 250 9.82 -17.22 19.14
CA SER A 250 9.02 -16.50 20.14
C SER A 250 9.24 -14.99 20.05
N PHE A 251 8.16 -14.22 20.05
CA PHE A 251 8.21 -12.75 20.10
C PHE A 251 6.89 -12.16 20.62
N PHE A 252 6.90 -10.87 20.93
CA PHE A 252 5.73 -10.10 21.36
C PHE A 252 5.29 -9.11 20.28
N VAL A 253 3.99 -8.83 20.23
CA VAL A 253 3.38 -7.78 19.42
C VAL A 253 2.42 -7.01 20.32
N ASP A 254 2.52 -5.68 20.36
CA ASP A 254 1.66 -4.85 21.22
C ASP A 254 0.50 -4.28 20.40
N TYR A 255 -0.71 -4.79 20.65
CA TYR A 255 -1.96 -4.31 20.05
C TYR A 255 -2.54 -3.19 20.92
N VAL A 256 -2.90 -2.06 20.30
CA VAL A 256 -3.62 -0.97 20.94
C VAL A 256 -5.06 -1.01 20.47
N TYR A 257 -5.94 -1.52 21.34
CA TYR A 257 -7.38 -1.61 21.12
C TYR A 257 -8.04 -0.30 21.50
N ASN A 258 -8.65 0.39 20.53
CA ASN A 258 -9.41 1.62 20.76
C ASN A 258 -10.92 1.36 20.63
N PHE A 259 -11.69 1.82 21.61
CA PHE A 259 -13.15 1.84 21.63
C PHE A 259 -13.58 3.31 21.58
N LYS A 260 -13.87 3.84 20.39
CA LYS A 260 -14.17 5.27 20.16
C LYS A 260 -15.67 5.49 19.92
N ALA A 261 -16.26 6.44 20.63
CA ALA A 261 -17.63 6.87 20.41
C ALA A 261 -17.78 7.46 18.99
N LEU A 262 -18.82 7.05 18.27
CA LEU A 262 -19.18 7.66 16.99
C LEU A 262 -19.91 8.99 17.24
N PRO A 263 -19.76 10.01 16.38
CA PRO A 263 -20.47 11.28 16.51
C PRO A 263 -21.99 11.08 16.59
N GLU A 264 -22.65 11.68 17.58
CA GLU A 264 -24.10 11.53 17.76
C GLU A 264 -24.88 12.23 16.66
N VAL A 265 -24.38 13.38 16.18
CA VAL A 265 -24.82 14.04 14.95
C VAL A 265 -23.82 13.69 13.84
N PRO A 266 -24.17 12.82 12.85
CA PRO A 266 -23.26 12.44 11.78
C PRO A 266 -22.93 13.63 10.87
N MET A 267 -21.68 13.73 10.37
CA MET A 267 -21.30 14.76 9.39
C MET A 267 -22.17 14.70 8.12
N ALA A 268 -22.45 15.85 7.53
CA ALA A 268 -23.07 15.95 6.20
C ALA A 268 -22.22 15.20 5.15
N VAL A 269 -22.83 14.18 4.54
CA VAL A 269 -22.23 13.39 3.47
C VAL A 269 -21.90 14.26 2.25
N ARG A 270 -20.74 14.01 1.63
CA ARG A 270 -20.38 14.54 0.32
C ARG A 270 -20.10 13.38 -0.61
N HIS A 271 -20.60 13.41 -1.84
CA HIS A 271 -20.29 12.37 -2.83
C HIS A 271 -18.93 12.64 -3.50
N ILE A 272 -18.27 11.58 -3.96
CA ILE A 272 -17.08 11.66 -4.82
C ILE A 272 -17.49 11.84 -6.29
N ASP A 273 -16.66 12.54 -7.06
CA ASP A 273 -16.72 12.58 -8.52
C ASP A 273 -15.48 11.89 -9.10
N PRO A 274 -15.60 10.93 -10.04
CA PRO A 274 -14.45 10.15 -10.55
C PRO A 274 -13.41 10.98 -11.31
N ARG A 275 -13.72 12.24 -11.64
CA ARG A 275 -12.77 13.22 -12.19
C ARG A 275 -11.71 13.68 -11.18
N LEU A 276 -11.89 13.41 -9.89
CA LEU A 276 -10.97 13.79 -8.81
C LEU A 276 -10.58 12.57 -7.96
N GLY A 277 -9.40 12.67 -7.36
CA GLY A 277 -8.82 11.65 -6.51
C GLY A 277 -9.08 11.85 -5.03
N HIS A 278 -10.21 11.32 -4.56
CA HIS A 278 -10.50 11.20 -3.14
C HIS A 278 -10.63 9.72 -2.73
N PHE A 279 -10.26 9.40 -1.49
CA PHE A 279 -10.65 8.14 -0.85
C PHE A 279 -12.15 8.16 -0.51
N MET A 280 -12.76 6.99 -0.34
CA MET A 280 -14.22 6.87 -0.29
C MET A 280 -14.75 5.70 0.55
N GLU A 281 -15.76 5.98 1.37
CA GLU A 281 -16.64 4.94 1.90
C GLU A 281 -17.59 4.49 0.79
N SER A 282 -17.73 3.17 0.60
CA SER A 282 -18.49 2.61 -0.53
C SER A 282 -19.39 1.47 -0.09
N TYR A 283 -20.69 1.57 -0.40
CA TYR A 283 -21.70 0.57 -0.06
C TYR A 283 -22.68 0.32 -1.21
N THR A 284 -23.45 -0.77 -1.10
CA THR A 284 -24.58 -1.09 -1.97
C THR A 284 -25.87 -0.68 -1.28
N ASP A 285 -26.59 0.26 -1.87
CA ASP A 285 -27.95 0.66 -1.49
C ASP A 285 -28.95 -0.38 -2.03
N LEU A 286 -29.74 -0.97 -1.13
CA LEU A 286 -30.71 -2.02 -1.43
C LEU A 286 -32.14 -1.63 -0.97
N ASP A 287 -32.43 -0.33 -0.85
CA ASP A 287 -33.80 0.15 -0.60
C ASP A 287 -34.73 0.11 -1.82
N GLY A 288 -34.19 -0.07 -3.04
CA GLY A 288 -34.97 -0.21 -4.25
C GLY A 288 -34.16 -0.64 -5.48
N ASP A 289 -34.85 -1.13 -6.49
CA ASP A 289 -34.33 -1.72 -7.73
C ASP A 289 -34.27 -0.75 -8.93
N LEU A 290 -34.96 0.40 -8.84
CA LEU A 290 -35.04 1.42 -9.90
C LEU A 290 -33.69 2.07 -10.25
N LYS A 291 -32.66 1.92 -9.43
CA LYS A 291 -31.29 2.42 -9.69
C LYS A 291 -30.49 1.37 -10.46
N ALA A 292 -30.20 1.63 -11.73
CA ALA A 292 -29.37 0.75 -12.57
C ALA A 292 -27.96 0.49 -12.01
N ASN A 293 -27.44 1.36 -11.13
CA ASN A 293 -26.29 1.09 -10.27
C ASN A 293 -26.66 1.38 -8.80
N PRO A 294 -26.70 0.36 -7.92
CA PRO A 294 -26.97 0.53 -6.49
C PRO A 294 -25.74 0.96 -5.68
N ARG A 295 -24.54 1.11 -6.27
CA ARG A 295 -23.35 1.55 -5.53
C ARG A 295 -23.45 3.03 -5.17
N VAL A 296 -23.23 3.32 -3.89
CA VAL A 296 -23.09 4.67 -3.35
C VAL A 296 -21.66 4.84 -2.84
N HIS A 297 -21.05 5.96 -3.21
CA HIS A 297 -19.70 6.35 -2.83
C HIS A 297 -19.76 7.70 -2.10
N LEU A 298 -19.20 7.75 -0.90
CA LEU A 298 -19.12 8.93 -0.03
C LEU A 298 -17.64 9.31 0.13
N LEU A 299 -17.32 10.58 -0.04
CA LEU A 299 -15.96 11.12 0.04
C LEU A 299 -15.45 11.08 1.49
N GLN A 300 -14.25 10.53 1.72
CA GLN A 300 -13.60 10.56 3.04
C GLN A 300 -13.02 11.95 3.31
N ARG A 301 -13.41 12.60 4.42
CA ARG A 301 -12.91 13.93 4.83
C ARG A 301 -13.10 14.19 6.32
N TRP A 302 -12.29 15.10 6.86
CA TRP A 302 -12.56 15.67 8.19
C TRP A 302 -13.81 16.57 8.20
N ARG A 303 -14.48 16.66 9.35
CA ARG A 303 -15.52 17.67 9.59
C ARG A 303 -14.86 19.02 9.84
N LEU A 304 -15.00 19.94 8.89
CA LEU A 304 -14.63 21.35 9.05
C LEU A 304 -15.86 22.26 8.91
N GLU A 305 -16.18 22.94 9.99
CA GLU A 305 -17.27 23.90 10.12
C GLU A 305 -16.67 25.23 10.59
N LYS A 306 -17.06 26.37 9.99
CA LYS A 306 -16.50 27.69 10.35
C LYS A 306 -17.00 28.14 11.72
N LYS A 307 -16.10 28.61 12.58
CA LYS A 307 -16.41 29.21 13.89
C LYS A 307 -17.20 30.52 13.76
N ASP A 308 -16.96 31.28 12.70
CA ASP A 308 -17.84 32.33 12.19
C ASP A 308 -18.22 31.96 10.74
N PRO A 309 -19.44 31.45 10.49
CA PRO A 309 -19.93 31.12 9.16
C PRO A 309 -20.05 32.30 8.20
N SER A 310 -20.16 33.54 8.72
CA SER A 310 -20.33 34.76 7.91
C SER A 310 -18.99 35.37 7.46
N ALA A 311 -17.92 35.16 8.22
CA ALA A 311 -16.58 35.64 7.88
C ALA A 311 -16.05 34.97 6.61
N ALA A 312 -15.48 35.77 5.69
CA ALA A 312 -14.82 35.27 4.49
C ALA A 312 -13.71 34.24 4.83
N LEU A 313 -12.87 34.58 5.82
CA LEU A 313 -11.81 33.75 6.37
C LEU A 313 -12.05 33.55 7.89
N SER A 314 -12.20 32.31 8.33
CA SER A 314 -12.52 31.95 9.72
C SER A 314 -11.66 30.80 10.23
N GLU A 315 -11.48 30.68 11.54
CA GLU A 315 -11.01 29.42 12.13
C GLU A 315 -12.11 28.35 12.02
N PRO A 316 -11.77 27.06 11.94
CA PRO A 316 -12.76 26.01 12.15
C PRO A 316 -13.19 25.94 13.62
N VAL A 317 -14.35 25.33 13.88
CA VAL A 317 -14.78 24.96 15.25
C VAL A 317 -13.81 23.95 15.86
N THR A 318 -13.41 22.95 15.07
CA THR A 318 -12.41 21.93 15.43
C THR A 318 -11.33 21.90 14.33
N PRO A 319 -10.08 22.33 14.60
CA PRO A 319 -8.98 22.22 13.65
C PRO A 319 -8.41 20.80 13.59
N ILE A 320 -7.98 20.38 12.40
CA ILE A 320 -7.28 19.10 12.20
C ILE A 320 -5.91 19.23 12.87
N THR A 321 -5.74 18.59 14.02
CA THR A 321 -4.54 18.72 14.85
C THR A 321 -3.70 17.46 14.73
N TYR A 322 -2.55 17.56 14.07
CA TYR A 322 -1.55 16.49 13.98
C TYR A 322 -0.54 16.60 15.12
N TRP A 323 -0.41 15.54 15.91
CA TRP A 323 0.58 15.44 16.98
C TRP A 323 1.85 14.78 16.48
N MET A 324 2.96 15.50 16.54
CA MET A 324 4.29 15.02 16.20
C MET A 324 4.83 14.17 17.36
N ASP A 325 4.99 12.87 17.12
CA ASP A 325 5.47 11.90 18.10
C ASP A 325 6.87 12.26 18.64
N LYS A 326 7.10 12.06 19.94
CA LYS A 326 8.37 12.39 20.60
C LYS A 326 9.59 11.64 20.03
N ASN A 327 9.40 10.50 19.38
CA ASN A 327 10.45 9.76 18.66
C ASN A 327 10.95 10.48 17.40
N ILE A 328 10.24 11.49 16.86
CA ILE A 328 10.75 12.31 15.75
C ILE A 328 12.03 13.04 16.22
N PRO A 329 13.20 12.80 15.60
CA PRO A 329 14.45 13.40 16.05
C PRO A 329 14.38 14.92 15.98
N ALA A 330 14.82 15.60 17.05
CA ALA A 330 14.58 17.03 17.24
C ALA A 330 14.93 17.92 16.02
N ARG A 331 16.01 17.60 15.31
CA ARG A 331 16.46 18.33 14.11
C ARG A 331 15.49 18.26 12.92
N TYR A 332 14.59 17.27 12.84
CA TYR A 332 13.63 17.10 11.73
C TYR A 332 12.22 17.63 12.06
N ARG A 333 11.93 17.95 13.32
CA ARG A 333 10.60 18.39 13.77
C ARG A 333 10.09 19.62 12.99
N GLY A 334 10.98 20.56 12.66
CA GLY A 334 10.65 21.73 11.84
C GLY A 334 10.28 21.43 10.38
N ALA A 335 10.88 20.40 9.76
CA ALA A 335 10.50 19.97 8.41
C ALA A 335 9.15 19.24 8.40
N VAL A 336 8.88 18.42 9.43
CA VAL A 336 7.59 17.76 9.63
C VAL A 336 6.48 18.80 9.86
N GLU A 337 6.69 19.76 10.76
CA GLU A 337 5.77 20.88 11.01
C GLU A 337 5.52 21.71 9.74
N ALA A 338 6.57 22.05 8.99
CA ALA A 338 6.44 22.78 7.73
C ALA A 338 5.68 21.98 6.66
N GLY A 339 5.74 20.65 6.67
CA GLY A 339 4.97 19.79 5.75
C GLY A 339 3.49 19.71 6.12
N ILE A 340 3.18 19.65 7.42
CA ILE A 340 1.80 19.69 7.94
C ILE A 340 1.13 21.03 7.61
N LEU A 341 1.79 22.14 7.96
CA LEU A 341 1.19 23.48 7.91
C LEU A 341 1.06 24.02 6.48
N GLU A 342 1.83 23.50 5.52
CA GLU A 342 1.76 23.83 4.09
C GLU A 342 0.33 23.73 3.53
N TRP A 343 -0.47 22.76 3.99
CA TRP A 343 -1.84 22.56 3.56
C TRP A 343 -2.80 23.72 3.88
N ASN A 344 -2.48 24.58 4.86
CA ASN A 344 -3.29 25.78 5.12
C ASN A 344 -3.39 26.71 3.91
N LYS A 345 -2.39 26.74 3.00
CA LYS A 345 -2.47 27.50 1.74
C LYS A 345 -3.67 27.12 0.87
N ALA A 346 -4.14 25.88 0.96
CA ALA A 346 -5.34 25.42 0.26
C ALA A 346 -6.62 25.76 1.03
N PHE A 347 -6.62 25.56 2.34
CA PHE A 347 -7.75 25.88 3.21
C PHE A 347 -8.08 27.38 3.25
N GLU A 348 -7.09 28.27 3.20
CA GLU A 348 -7.29 29.72 3.20
C GLU A 348 -8.07 30.18 1.96
N LYS A 349 -7.84 29.57 0.79
CA LYS A 349 -8.57 29.88 -0.46
C LYS A 349 -10.04 29.49 -0.42
N ILE A 350 -10.43 28.57 0.47
CA ILE A 350 -11.83 28.20 0.73
C ILE A 350 -12.37 28.81 2.04
N GLY A 351 -11.63 29.74 2.64
CA GLY A 351 -12.08 30.55 3.76
C GLY A 351 -11.81 29.97 5.15
N PHE A 352 -10.93 28.99 5.28
CA PHE A 352 -10.45 28.51 6.59
C PHE A 352 -8.99 28.93 6.84
N LYS A 353 -8.75 29.70 7.92
CA LYS A 353 -7.41 29.90 8.48
C LYS A 353 -7.16 28.87 9.58
N ASN A 354 -5.90 28.45 9.77
CA ASN A 354 -5.52 27.46 10.80
C ASN A 354 -6.39 26.19 10.78
N ALA A 355 -6.74 25.72 9.58
CA ALA A 355 -7.54 24.50 9.38
C ALA A 355 -6.78 23.26 9.81
N VAL A 356 -5.47 23.26 9.55
CA VAL A 356 -4.50 22.23 9.92
C VAL A 356 -3.51 22.84 10.90
N VAL A 357 -3.24 22.12 12.00
CA VAL A 357 -2.37 22.54 13.10
C VAL A 357 -1.39 21.42 13.43
N ALA A 358 -0.10 21.73 13.50
CA ALA A 358 0.91 20.84 14.06
C ALA A 358 1.09 21.10 15.57
N LYS A 359 1.37 20.07 16.36
CA LYS A 359 1.79 20.19 17.77
C LYS A 359 2.85 19.16 18.08
N GLN A 360 3.90 19.53 18.81
CA GLN A 360 4.79 18.54 19.41
C GLN A 360 4.07 17.83 20.56
N GLN A 361 4.08 16.49 20.58
CA GLN A 361 3.68 15.72 21.75
C GLN A 361 4.65 16.02 22.91
N PRO A 362 4.16 16.39 24.11
CA PRO A 362 5.01 16.57 25.29
C PRO A 362 5.71 15.27 25.70
N ASP A 363 6.95 15.37 26.20
CA ASP A 363 7.70 14.18 26.63
C ASP A 363 7.03 13.49 27.85
N ASP A 364 6.34 14.27 28.69
CA ASP A 364 5.55 13.87 29.86
C ASP A 364 4.08 13.51 29.55
N ALA A 365 3.70 13.43 28.27
CA ALA A 365 2.35 13.03 27.86
C ALA A 365 1.96 11.65 28.42
N ASN A 366 0.78 11.59 29.05
CA ASN A 366 0.17 10.39 29.63
C ASN A 366 -0.72 9.60 28.64
N TRP A 367 -0.61 9.90 27.36
CA TRP A 367 -1.37 9.31 26.25
C TRP A 367 -0.42 8.96 25.09
N ASP A 368 -0.90 8.15 24.17
CA ASP A 368 -0.09 7.54 23.10
C ASP A 368 -0.62 7.94 21.72
N ASN A 369 0.27 8.20 20.75
CA ASN A 369 -0.08 8.47 19.35
C ASN A 369 -0.61 7.21 18.63
N MET A 370 -0.76 6.09 19.34
CA MET A 370 -1.48 4.90 18.89
C MET A 370 -2.97 4.92 19.28
N ASP A 371 -3.41 5.88 20.10
CA ASP A 371 -4.81 6.02 20.52
C ASP A 371 -5.66 6.79 19.49
N ALA A 372 -6.92 6.37 19.34
CA ALA A 372 -7.79 6.91 18.30
C ALA A 372 -8.33 8.33 18.61
N GLY A 373 -7.77 9.03 19.61
CA GLY A 373 -8.13 10.41 19.96
C GLY A 373 -7.23 11.45 19.31
N HIS A 374 -6.01 11.08 18.91
CA HIS A 374 -4.93 12.01 18.59
C HIS A 374 -4.27 11.69 17.24
N ALA A 375 -4.85 12.21 16.16
CA ALA A 375 -4.26 12.13 14.83
C ALA A 375 -2.78 12.57 14.84
N SER A 376 -1.89 11.79 14.23
CA SER A 376 -0.47 11.78 14.58
C SER A 376 0.48 11.71 13.39
N ILE A 377 1.73 12.15 13.62
CA ILE A 377 2.91 11.79 12.82
C ILE A 377 3.82 10.93 13.70
N ARG A 378 4.00 9.66 13.35
CA ARG A 378 4.79 8.66 14.09
C ARG A 378 6.09 8.34 13.38
N TRP A 379 7.19 8.32 14.13
CA TRP A 379 8.51 7.97 13.63
C TRP A 379 8.87 6.54 14.06
N PHE A 380 9.21 5.67 13.11
CA PHE A 380 9.48 4.25 13.40
C PHE A 380 10.70 3.67 12.68
N VAL A 381 11.13 2.48 13.11
CA VAL A 381 12.38 1.82 12.72
C VAL A 381 12.10 0.35 12.39
N GLY A 382 12.91 -0.23 11.50
CA GLY A 382 12.91 -1.64 11.14
C GLY A 382 14.19 -2.03 10.39
N ALA A 383 14.41 -3.32 10.16
CA ALA A 383 15.60 -3.84 9.50
C ALA A 383 15.55 -3.73 7.96
N ASP A 384 14.37 -3.95 7.37
CA ASP A 384 14.08 -3.89 5.92
C ASP A 384 12.95 -2.87 5.61
N VAL A 385 12.72 -1.90 6.50
CA VAL A 385 11.69 -0.87 6.33
C VAL A 385 12.19 0.31 5.50
N GLY A 386 11.30 0.93 4.73
CA GLY A 386 11.64 2.17 4.02
C GLY A 386 10.47 3.04 3.58
N PHE A 387 9.24 2.87 4.08
CA PHE A 387 8.09 3.64 3.59
C PHE A 387 7.63 4.74 4.55
N ALA A 388 6.83 5.67 4.02
CA ALA A 388 5.85 6.43 4.78
C ALA A 388 4.44 6.01 4.31
N ILE A 389 3.42 6.29 5.14
CA ILE A 389 2.02 6.02 4.84
C ILE A 389 1.09 6.92 5.68
N GLY A 390 0.06 7.50 5.06
CA GLY A 390 -0.99 8.31 5.70
C GLY A 390 -2.37 7.63 5.78
N PRO A 391 -2.54 6.61 6.64
CA PRO A 391 -3.80 5.92 6.86
C PRO A 391 -4.78 6.74 7.73
N SER A 392 -6.06 6.39 7.65
CA SER A 392 -7.14 7.05 8.40
C SER A 392 -8.26 6.07 8.78
N HIS A 393 -8.87 6.24 9.95
CA HIS A 393 -10.11 5.57 10.33
C HIS A 393 -11.32 6.51 10.18
N THR A 394 -12.44 5.95 9.73
CA THR A 394 -13.59 6.69 9.23
C THR A 394 -14.89 6.22 9.85
N ASP A 395 -15.86 7.13 9.97
CA ASP A 395 -17.25 6.77 10.22
C ASP A 395 -17.85 6.20 8.91
N PRO A 396 -18.17 4.89 8.83
CA PRO A 396 -18.72 4.30 7.62
C PRO A 396 -20.11 4.85 7.28
N ARG A 397 -20.80 5.51 8.23
CA ARG A 397 -22.11 6.15 8.00
C ARG A 397 -21.99 7.36 7.06
N THR A 398 -20.87 8.08 7.08
CA THR A 398 -20.74 9.41 6.49
C THR A 398 -19.50 9.66 5.63
N GLY A 399 -18.41 8.92 5.84
CA GLY A 399 -17.07 9.29 5.34
C GLY A 399 -16.34 10.33 6.22
N GLU A 400 -16.85 10.62 7.42
CA GLU A 400 -16.15 11.47 8.38
C GLU A 400 -14.86 10.79 8.83
N ILE A 401 -13.70 11.39 8.55
CA ILE A 401 -12.42 10.95 9.13
C ILE A 401 -12.48 11.29 10.61
N LEU A 402 -12.32 10.26 11.43
CA LEU A 402 -12.36 10.35 12.89
C LEU A 402 -10.96 10.33 13.49
N ASP A 403 -9.99 9.76 12.80
CA ASP A 403 -8.62 9.56 13.25
C ASP A 403 -7.69 9.33 12.04
N ALA A 404 -6.42 9.73 12.13
CA ALA A 404 -5.44 9.51 11.07
C ALA A 404 -3.99 9.55 11.57
N ASP A 405 -3.22 8.52 11.24
CA ASP A 405 -1.91 8.27 11.86
C ASP A 405 -0.80 8.06 10.83
N ILE A 406 -0.13 9.14 10.45
CA ILE A 406 0.97 9.09 9.48
C ILE A 406 2.15 8.35 10.09
N GLY A 407 2.51 7.19 9.52
CA GLY A 407 3.74 6.49 9.87
C GLY A 407 4.84 6.87 8.89
N MET A 408 5.98 7.35 9.38
CA MET A 408 7.18 7.62 8.57
C MET A 408 8.37 6.84 9.15
N SER A 409 8.97 5.94 8.35
CA SER A 409 10.17 5.22 8.81
C SER A 409 11.40 6.12 8.78
N ASP A 410 12.44 5.76 9.52
CA ASP A 410 13.64 6.61 9.65
C ASP A 410 14.47 6.80 8.36
N VAL A 411 14.13 6.10 7.27
CA VAL A 411 14.90 6.06 6.01
C VAL A 411 15.11 7.45 5.39
N PHE A 412 14.17 8.38 5.56
CA PHE A 412 14.28 9.73 5.01
C PHE A 412 15.43 10.51 5.67
N ALA A 413 15.82 10.16 6.90
CA ALA A 413 16.88 10.82 7.66
C ALA A 413 18.16 9.99 7.83
N ARG A 414 18.06 8.66 8.03
CA ARG A 414 19.24 7.78 8.05
C ARG A 414 19.60 7.34 6.64
N GLY A 415 18.63 6.88 5.85
CA GLY A 415 18.87 6.31 4.53
C GLY A 415 19.49 7.30 3.55
N SER A 416 19.06 8.56 3.58
CA SER A 416 19.66 9.68 2.85
C SER A 416 21.16 9.93 3.12
N ARG A 417 21.71 9.37 4.20
CA ARG A 417 23.16 9.32 4.49
C ARG A 417 23.75 7.89 4.51
N ARG A 418 22.93 6.84 4.58
CA ARG A 418 23.35 5.49 5.04
C ARG A 418 22.82 4.28 4.25
N PHE A 419 21.79 4.43 3.40
CA PHE A 419 21.54 3.45 2.32
C PHE A 419 22.68 3.43 1.28
N ILE A 420 23.69 4.30 1.49
CA ILE A 420 25.04 4.24 0.95
C ILE A 420 25.76 2.90 1.24
N VAL A 421 25.37 2.14 2.26
CA VAL A 421 26.08 0.92 2.70
C VAL A 421 25.17 -0.32 2.87
N GLU A 422 23.94 -0.16 3.36
CA GLU A 422 23.25 -1.27 4.05
C GLU A 422 22.27 -2.14 3.23
N ASP A 423 21.85 -1.74 2.02
CA ASP A 423 20.90 -2.55 1.21
C ASP A 423 21.38 -2.82 -0.22
N MET A 424 21.33 -4.10 -0.59
CA MET A 424 21.59 -4.64 -1.93
C MET A 424 20.54 -5.69 -2.35
N THR A 425 19.43 -5.80 -1.62
CA THR A 425 18.46 -6.89 -1.78
C THR A 425 17.44 -6.61 -2.92
N PRO A 426 16.99 -7.63 -3.68
CA PRO A 426 16.02 -7.41 -4.75
C PRO A 426 14.58 -7.24 -4.20
N THR A 427 14.13 -5.98 -4.08
CA THR A 427 12.82 -5.54 -3.54
C THR A 427 11.57 -6.28 -4.05
N SER A 428 11.64 -6.90 -5.23
CA SER A 428 10.53 -7.54 -5.95
C SER A 428 9.76 -8.65 -5.21
N SER A 429 10.28 -9.16 -4.09
CA SER A 429 9.56 -10.04 -3.17
C SER A 429 8.73 -9.26 -2.16
N LEU A 430 9.28 -8.22 -1.54
CA LEU A 430 8.63 -7.41 -0.49
C LEU A 430 7.40 -6.66 -1.01
N ASP A 431 7.48 -6.04 -2.19
CA ASP A 431 6.30 -5.39 -2.80
C ASP A 431 5.15 -6.39 -3.03
N LYS A 432 5.47 -7.57 -3.58
CA LYS A 432 4.48 -8.65 -3.77
C LYS A 432 3.93 -9.17 -2.46
N LEU A 433 4.76 -9.22 -1.41
CA LEU A 433 4.33 -9.64 -0.07
C LEU A 433 3.29 -8.67 0.50
N ALA A 434 3.57 -7.36 0.44
CA ALA A 434 2.64 -6.35 0.90
C ALA A 434 1.34 -6.34 0.07
N GLN A 435 1.41 -6.38 -1.26
CA GLN A 435 0.22 -6.44 -2.14
C GLN A 435 -0.69 -7.64 -1.85
N LEU A 436 -0.12 -8.84 -1.67
CA LEU A 436 -0.90 -10.03 -1.34
C LEU A 436 -1.50 -9.97 0.07
N SER A 437 -0.79 -9.42 1.06
CA SER A 437 -1.35 -9.26 2.42
C SER A 437 -2.56 -8.31 2.46
N LEU A 438 -2.66 -7.35 1.55
CA LEU A 438 -3.82 -6.47 1.40
C LEU A 438 -4.94 -7.07 0.55
N SER A 439 -4.63 -8.03 -0.32
CA SER A 439 -5.64 -8.76 -1.12
C SER A 439 -6.60 -9.59 -0.25
N TRP A 440 -6.32 -9.71 1.06
CA TRP A 440 -7.15 -10.38 2.07
C TRP A 440 -7.89 -9.37 2.98
N LYS A 441 -7.68 -8.06 2.82
CA LYS A 441 -8.50 -7.01 3.44
C LYS A 441 -9.67 -6.63 2.53
N ASP A 442 -10.71 -6.06 3.14
CA ASP A 442 -11.93 -5.70 2.44
C ASP A 442 -11.71 -4.67 1.31
N GLY A 443 -12.08 -5.06 0.09
CA GLY A 443 -11.79 -4.39 -1.18
C GLY A 443 -12.51 -3.06 -1.43
N ASN A 444 -12.34 -2.11 -0.51
CA ASN A 444 -12.64 -0.68 -0.67
C ASN A 444 -11.51 0.21 -0.10
N LYS A 445 -10.71 -0.26 0.87
CA LYS A 445 -9.69 0.55 1.56
C LYS A 445 -8.34 0.52 0.83
N PHE A 446 -8.25 1.30 -0.24
CA PHE A 446 -7.03 1.50 -1.03
C PHE A 446 -5.91 2.24 -0.26
N ASN A 447 -6.24 2.95 0.83
CA ASN A 447 -5.35 3.76 1.66
C ASN A 447 -4.19 2.97 2.34
N ALA A 448 -4.06 1.67 2.06
CA ALA A 448 -3.18 0.74 2.77
C ALA A 448 -1.89 0.37 2.02
N TYR A 449 -1.68 0.86 0.78
CA TYR A 449 -0.45 0.67 0.00
C TYR A 449 0.13 2.01 -0.48
N CYS A 450 0.59 2.84 0.46
CA CYS A 450 1.65 3.80 0.14
C CYS A 450 2.99 3.06 0.28
N ASN A 451 3.81 3.09 -0.76
CA ASN A 451 5.23 2.74 -0.68
C ASN A 451 6.11 3.91 -1.15
N TYR A 452 5.54 5.13 -1.25
CA TYR A 452 6.18 6.35 -1.75
C TYR A 452 7.58 6.50 -1.19
N GLY A 453 7.71 6.48 0.14
CA GLY A 453 8.97 6.65 0.84
C GLY A 453 10.10 5.73 0.39
N HIS A 454 9.81 4.45 0.12
CA HIS A 454 10.84 3.48 -0.20
C HIS A 454 11.35 3.72 -1.61
N LEU A 455 10.42 4.00 -2.52
CA LEU A 455 10.74 4.29 -3.89
C LEU A 455 11.44 5.67 -4.00
N ALA A 456 10.94 6.69 -3.29
CA ALA A 456 11.50 8.05 -3.23
C ALA A 456 12.88 8.11 -2.56
N ALA A 457 13.16 7.31 -1.53
CA ALA A 457 14.50 7.17 -0.98
C ALA A 457 15.48 6.58 -2.01
N GLN A 458 15.05 5.61 -2.83
CA GLN A 458 15.86 5.08 -3.93
C GLN A 458 16.05 6.08 -5.10
N GLU A 459 15.11 7.01 -5.31
CA GLU A 459 15.31 8.16 -6.20
C GLU A 459 16.32 9.16 -5.62
N MET A 460 16.19 9.46 -4.32
CA MET A 460 17.05 10.40 -3.59
C MET A 460 18.51 9.94 -3.62
N ASN A 461 18.76 8.64 -3.38
CA ASN A 461 20.10 8.06 -3.43
C ASN A 461 20.78 8.26 -4.80
N PHE A 462 20.03 8.14 -5.90
CA PHE A 462 20.55 8.39 -7.24
C PHE A 462 20.84 9.87 -7.50
N ALA A 463 19.98 10.77 -7.02
CA ALA A 463 20.25 12.21 -7.07
C ALA A 463 21.51 12.59 -6.27
N MET A 464 21.62 12.08 -5.04
CA MET A 464 22.79 12.27 -4.16
C MET A 464 24.08 11.71 -4.80
N ASP A 465 24.07 10.48 -5.31
CA ASP A 465 25.23 9.87 -5.98
C ASP A 465 25.73 10.74 -7.15
N ILE A 466 24.83 11.36 -7.93
CA ILE A 466 25.20 12.27 -9.03
C ILE A 466 25.81 13.57 -8.48
N LEU A 467 25.18 14.22 -7.51
CA LEU A 467 25.63 15.51 -6.98
C LEU A 467 26.98 15.36 -6.25
N GLU A 468 27.17 14.28 -5.49
CA GLU A 468 28.46 13.94 -4.86
C GLU A 468 29.53 13.63 -5.92
N ALA A 469 29.21 12.85 -6.96
CA ALA A 469 30.14 12.55 -8.05
C ALA A 469 30.48 13.78 -8.92
N ARG A 470 29.68 14.85 -8.84
CA ARG A 470 29.99 16.17 -9.42
C ARG A 470 30.85 17.05 -8.53
N GLY A 471 30.77 16.86 -7.21
CA GLY A 471 31.24 17.84 -6.23
C GLY A 471 30.25 18.99 -6.02
N ASP A 472 29.00 18.83 -6.47
CA ASP A 472 27.91 19.80 -6.30
C ASP A 472 27.33 19.77 -4.87
N LEU A 473 27.54 18.65 -4.15
CA LEU A 473 27.01 18.42 -2.79
C LEU A 473 27.92 17.47 -2.01
N ASP A 474 28.40 17.91 -0.83
CA ASP A 474 29.14 17.07 0.13
C ASP A 474 28.13 16.41 1.10
N PRO A 475 28.13 15.07 1.31
CA PRO A 475 27.13 14.39 2.14
C PRO A 475 27.06 14.85 3.60
N ASP A 476 28.13 15.43 4.14
CA ASP A 476 28.16 15.94 5.52
C ASP A 476 27.97 17.47 5.62
N SER A 477 27.72 18.14 4.50
CA SER A 477 27.46 19.59 4.46
C SER A 477 26.11 20.02 5.05
N PRO A 478 25.99 21.31 5.48
CA PRO A 478 24.70 21.94 5.76
C PRO A 478 23.72 21.88 4.58
N GLU A 479 24.22 21.96 3.34
CA GLU A 479 23.44 21.87 2.11
C GLU A 479 22.83 20.47 1.93
N ALA A 480 23.56 19.41 2.28
CA ALA A 480 23.03 18.04 2.27
C ALA A 480 21.97 17.84 3.36
N GLU A 481 22.19 18.35 4.57
CA GLU A 481 21.15 18.34 5.62
C GLU A 481 19.91 19.14 5.17
N ALA A 482 20.06 20.30 4.53
CA ALA A 482 18.94 21.07 4.00
C ALA A 482 18.16 20.30 2.92
N PHE A 483 18.83 19.52 2.08
CA PHE A 483 18.17 18.61 1.13
C PHE A 483 17.41 17.47 1.83
N VAL A 484 17.97 16.86 2.88
CA VAL A 484 17.27 15.87 3.74
C VAL A 484 16.00 16.47 4.34
N GLN A 485 16.07 17.69 4.87
CA GLN A 485 14.94 18.39 5.47
C GLN A 485 13.86 18.72 4.42
N ALA A 486 14.25 19.09 3.20
CA ALA A 486 13.32 19.31 2.09
C ALA A 486 12.57 18.03 1.67
N VAL A 487 13.23 16.87 1.68
CA VAL A 487 12.62 15.56 1.37
C VAL A 487 11.65 15.11 2.47
N ILE A 488 11.98 15.36 3.74
CA ILE A 488 11.06 15.09 4.86
C ILE A 488 9.82 15.98 4.77
N LYS A 489 9.96 17.26 4.41
CA LYS A 489 8.81 18.17 4.20
C LYS A 489 7.88 17.66 3.09
N ASP A 490 8.45 17.30 1.94
CA ASP A 490 7.76 16.79 0.75
C ASP A 490 6.96 15.50 1.06
N THR A 491 7.63 14.54 1.72
CA THR A 491 7.00 13.32 2.23
C THR A 491 5.82 13.61 3.15
N ILE A 492 5.98 14.50 4.12
CA ILE A 492 4.88 14.83 5.05
C ILE A 492 3.75 15.60 4.36
N MET A 493 4.05 16.44 3.35
CA MET A 493 3.01 17.05 2.51
C MET A 493 2.18 15.98 1.78
N HIS A 494 2.82 14.95 1.23
CA HIS A 494 2.17 13.82 0.57
C HIS A 494 1.27 13.02 1.53
N GLU A 495 1.82 12.55 2.65
CA GLU A 495 1.06 11.71 3.60
C GLU A 495 -0.07 12.51 4.30
N VAL A 496 0.12 13.81 4.57
CA VAL A 496 -0.98 14.67 5.05
C VAL A 496 -2.07 14.81 3.99
N GLY A 497 -1.72 14.83 2.69
CA GLY A 497 -2.71 14.79 1.61
C GLY A 497 -3.58 13.53 1.66
N HIS A 498 -3.00 12.36 1.94
CA HIS A 498 -3.76 11.12 2.15
C HIS A 498 -4.70 11.22 3.36
N THR A 499 -4.23 11.73 4.51
CA THR A 499 -5.06 11.89 5.71
C THR A 499 -6.07 13.04 5.62
N LEU A 500 -5.95 13.93 4.62
CA LEU A 500 -6.99 14.87 4.19
C LEU A 500 -8.01 14.24 3.22
N GLY A 501 -7.83 12.97 2.85
CA GLY A 501 -8.75 12.19 2.01
C GLY A 501 -8.36 12.12 0.53
N LEU A 502 -7.14 12.50 0.14
CA LEU A 502 -6.70 12.50 -1.27
C LEU A 502 -6.04 11.19 -1.70
N LYS A 503 -6.24 10.79 -2.96
CA LYS A 503 -5.49 9.71 -3.64
C LYS A 503 -4.23 10.25 -4.31
N HIS A 504 -3.34 9.32 -4.69
CA HIS A 504 -2.23 9.60 -5.60
C HIS A 504 -2.70 10.26 -6.90
N ASN A 505 -1.87 11.13 -7.49
CA ASN A 505 -2.09 11.71 -8.81
C ASN A 505 -0.84 11.54 -9.70
N PHE A 506 -0.70 10.37 -10.32
CA PHE A 506 0.43 9.95 -11.16
C PHE A 506 0.47 10.58 -12.57
N LYS A 507 -0.26 11.68 -12.78
CA LYS A 507 -0.32 12.43 -14.05
C LYS A 507 -0.05 13.93 -13.82
N ALA A 508 0.28 14.31 -12.59
CA ALA A 508 0.56 15.69 -12.24
C ALA A 508 1.97 16.12 -12.67
N SER A 509 2.92 15.19 -12.68
CA SER A 509 4.30 15.33 -13.16
C SER A 509 4.36 15.88 -14.59
N THR A 510 3.38 15.53 -15.42
CA THR A 510 3.29 15.92 -16.84
C THR A 510 2.64 17.28 -17.07
N THR A 511 2.19 17.97 -16.02
CA THR A 511 1.53 19.29 -16.13
C THR A 511 2.52 20.46 -16.11
N ILE A 512 3.78 20.21 -15.74
CA ILE A 512 4.86 21.21 -15.69
C ILE A 512 5.82 20.95 -16.85
N THR A 513 6.17 21.99 -17.61
CA THR A 513 7.04 21.81 -18.79
C THR A 513 8.51 21.63 -18.43
N ALA A 514 9.25 20.92 -19.29
CA ALA A 514 10.71 20.77 -19.19
C ALA A 514 11.49 22.11 -19.23
N ALA A 515 10.85 23.22 -19.62
CA ALA A 515 11.38 24.57 -19.51
C ALA A 515 11.12 25.18 -18.11
N GLN A 516 9.91 25.03 -17.56
CA GLN A 516 9.55 25.51 -16.22
C GLN A 516 10.35 24.81 -15.10
N LEU A 517 10.68 23.52 -15.28
CA LEU A 517 11.58 22.79 -14.36
C LEU A 517 12.99 23.39 -14.25
N LYS A 518 13.39 24.26 -15.17
CA LYS A 518 14.69 24.96 -15.21
C LYS A 518 14.59 26.41 -14.71
N ASP A 519 13.42 26.82 -14.23
CA ASP A 519 13.18 28.10 -13.56
C ASP A 519 12.96 27.87 -12.06
N LYS A 520 13.94 28.30 -11.26
CA LYS A 520 13.88 28.17 -9.81
C LYS A 520 12.73 28.96 -9.19
N ALA A 521 12.45 30.18 -9.67
CA ALA A 521 11.37 31.00 -9.17
C ALA A 521 9.99 30.41 -9.49
N PHE A 522 9.86 29.74 -10.65
CA PHE A 522 8.66 28.96 -10.95
C PHE A 522 8.53 27.76 -9.99
N THR A 523 9.56 26.93 -9.89
CA THR A 523 9.48 25.68 -9.11
C THR A 523 9.31 25.91 -7.60
N GLU A 524 9.86 26.99 -7.05
CA GLU A 524 9.63 27.39 -5.65
C GLU A 524 8.18 27.90 -5.42
N ALA A 525 7.57 28.58 -6.40
CA ALA A 525 6.25 29.21 -6.28
C ALA A 525 5.07 28.34 -6.77
N LYS A 526 5.35 27.27 -7.52
CA LYS A 526 4.35 26.38 -8.17
C LYS A 526 4.62 24.89 -7.99
N GLY A 527 5.80 24.51 -7.53
CA GLY A 527 6.25 23.14 -7.47
C GLY A 527 6.88 22.63 -8.77
N ILE A 528 7.41 21.41 -8.71
CA ILE A 528 7.92 20.67 -9.87
C ILE A 528 6.84 19.82 -10.56
N SER A 529 5.64 19.75 -9.97
CA SER A 529 4.51 18.91 -10.38
C SER A 529 3.19 19.63 -10.14
N GLY A 530 2.11 19.15 -10.79
CA GLY A 530 0.75 19.66 -10.57
C GLY A 530 0.16 19.33 -9.19
N SER A 531 0.76 18.40 -8.44
CA SER A 531 0.27 17.88 -7.17
C SER A 531 1.41 17.36 -6.30
N VAL A 532 1.27 17.47 -4.97
CA VAL A 532 2.14 16.75 -4.02
C VAL A 532 1.82 15.24 -3.98
N MET A 533 0.64 14.82 -4.44
CA MET A 533 0.19 13.42 -4.44
C MET A 533 0.85 12.57 -5.54
N ASP A 534 1.88 13.06 -6.22
CA ASP A 534 2.59 12.37 -7.29
C ASP A 534 3.94 11.82 -6.79
N TYR A 535 4.36 10.68 -7.33
CA TYR A 535 5.66 10.07 -7.06
C TYR A 535 6.72 10.67 -7.99
N ASN A 536 7.04 11.95 -7.76
CA ASN A 536 7.91 12.73 -8.64
C ASN A 536 9.35 12.20 -8.68
N ALA A 537 9.99 12.22 -9.86
CA ALA A 537 11.45 12.10 -9.95
C ALA A 537 12.14 13.37 -9.43
N TYR A 538 13.36 13.25 -8.88
CA TYR A 538 14.17 14.42 -8.55
C TYR A 538 14.62 15.16 -9.82
N ASN A 539 14.46 16.48 -9.81
CA ASN A 539 14.78 17.39 -10.91
C ASN A 539 16.30 17.66 -11.04
N VAL A 540 17.10 16.60 -11.14
CA VAL A 540 18.56 16.71 -11.30
C VAL A 540 18.88 17.31 -12.69
N PRO A 541 19.62 18.43 -12.78
CA PRO A 541 19.96 19.06 -14.06
C PRO A 541 21.04 18.28 -14.82
N LEU A 542 21.00 18.29 -16.16
CA LEU A 542 22.15 17.91 -16.97
C LEU A 542 23.25 18.97 -16.83
N LYS A 543 24.51 18.59 -17.11
CA LYS A 543 25.66 19.49 -17.02
C LYS A 543 25.47 20.75 -17.88
N GLY A 544 25.37 21.92 -17.23
CA GLY A 544 25.15 23.22 -17.88
C GLY A 544 23.68 23.67 -17.98
N GLU A 545 22.72 22.87 -17.51
CA GLU A 545 21.34 23.34 -17.32
C GLU A 545 21.21 24.20 -16.05
N LYS A 546 20.18 25.06 -16.01
CA LYS A 546 19.81 25.79 -14.79
C LYS A 546 19.21 24.83 -13.76
N VAL A 547 19.50 25.08 -12.48
CA VAL A 547 18.99 24.30 -11.35
C VAL A 547 17.66 24.90 -10.88
N GLY A 548 16.57 24.12 -10.96
CA GLY A 548 15.30 24.43 -10.29
C GLY A 548 15.28 23.92 -8.85
N SER A 549 14.08 23.81 -8.26
CA SER A 549 13.88 22.98 -7.06
C SER A 549 14.11 21.51 -7.41
N TYR A 550 14.83 20.77 -6.55
CA TYR A 550 15.13 19.34 -6.79
C TYR A 550 13.93 18.42 -6.53
N ASN A 551 13.09 18.77 -5.57
CA ASN A 551 11.90 18.03 -5.13
C ASN A 551 10.70 18.99 -4.97
N MET A 552 9.55 18.54 -4.47
CA MET A 552 8.33 19.33 -4.39
C MET A 552 8.29 20.23 -3.12
N PRO A 553 8.38 21.57 -3.24
CA PRO A 553 8.56 22.46 -2.08
C PRO A 553 7.25 23.08 -1.57
N THR A 554 6.18 23.04 -2.36
CA THR A 554 4.89 23.71 -2.13
C THR A 554 3.76 22.94 -2.81
N LEU A 555 2.50 23.17 -2.42
CA LEU A 555 1.33 22.60 -3.11
C LEU A 555 1.24 22.99 -4.59
N GLY A 556 0.89 22.03 -5.44
CA GLY A 556 0.62 22.19 -6.87
C GLY A 556 -0.83 22.58 -7.18
N ALA A 557 -1.13 22.87 -8.46
CA ALA A 557 -2.44 23.39 -8.89
C ALA A 557 -3.64 22.46 -8.58
N TYR A 558 -3.45 21.15 -8.71
CA TYR A 558 -4.46 20.12 -8.45
C TYR A 558 -4.82 20.04 -6.95
N ASP A 559 -3.85 20.22 -6.06
CA ASP A 559 -4.05 20.09 -4.60
C ASP A 559 -5.08 21.12 -4.09
N TYR A 560 -4.97 22.37 -4.56
CA TYR A 560 -5.95 23.43 -4.25
C TYR A 560 -7.37 23.08 -4.71
N TRP A 561 -7.50 22.40 -5.85
CA TRP A 561 -8.79 22.02 -6.44
C TRP A 561 -9.40 20.79 -5.78
N ALA A 562 -8.59 19.79 -5.42
CA ALA A 562 -9.06 18.61 -4.69
C ALA A 562 -9.51 18.98 -3.26
N ILE A 563 -8.84 19.92 -2.60
CA ILE A 563 -9.30 20.52 -1.33
C ILE A 563 -10.54 21.40 -1.54
N GLU A 564 -10.63 22.16 -2.64
CA GLU A 564 -11.86 22.90 -2.98
C GLU A 564 -13.08 21.96 -3.06
N TYR A 565 -12.95 20.83 -3.75
CA TYR A 565 -14.03 19.85 -3.86
C TYR A 565 -14.39 19.20 -2.51
N ALA A 566 -13.40 18.78 -1.70
CA ALA A 566 -13.65 18.08 -0.45
C ALA A 566 -14.17 18.98 0.70
N TYR A 567 -13.65 20.21 0.82
CA TYR A 567 -13.77 21.01 2.03
C TYR A 567 -14.46 22.37 1.89
N LYS A 568 -14.70 22.88 0.66
CA LYS A 568 -15.38 24.17 0.49
C LYS A 568 -16.76 24.17 1.18
N PRO A 569 -17.07 25.14 2.07
CA PRO A 569 -18.40 25.33 2.62
C PRO A 569 -19.38 25.69 1.50
N LEU A 570 -20.52 25.00 1.45
CA LEU A 570 -21.54 25.12 0.41
C LEU A 570 -22.93 25.00 1.05
N ASP A 571 -23.92 25.72 0.52
CA ASP A 571 -25.32 25.57 0.92
C ASP A 571 -25.83 24.18 0.46
N PRO A 572 -26.33 23.31 1.35
CA PRO A 572 -26.88 22.00 1.00
C PRO A 572 -27.94 22.01 -0.11
N ALA A 573 -28.71 23.09 -0.27
CA ALA A 573 -29.69 23.24 -1.33
C ALA A 573 -29.05 23.37 -2.74
N THR A 574 -27.78 23.81 -2.79
CA THR A 574 -27.03 24.04 -4.04
C THR A 574 -25.79 23.15 -4.19
N GLU A 575 -25.34 22.46 -3.14
CA GLU A 575 -24.04 21.79 -3.08
C GLU A 575 -23.76 20.91 -4.31
N LYS A 576 -24.74 20.10 -4.73
CA LYS A 576 -24.63 19.23 -5.92
C LYS A 576 -24.32 20.02 -7.20
N ALA A 577 -24.87 21.23 -7.37
CA ALA A 577 -24.62 22.08 -8.53
C ALA A 577 -23.24 22.75 -8.44
N GLU A 578 -22.82 23.23 -7.27
CA GLU A 578 -21.51 23.85 -7.09
C GLU A 578 -20.37 22.82 -7.19
N LEU A 579 -20.53 21.63 -6.61
CA LEU A 579 -19.57 20.52 -6.79
C LEU A 579 -19.48 20.08 -8.26
N ALA A 580 -20.59 20.09 -9.01
CA ALA A 580 -20.57 19.80 -10.44
C ALA A 580 -19.80 20.86 -11.25
N LYS A 581 -19.91 22.15 -10.89
CA LYS A 581 -19.08 23.23 -11.47
C LYS A 581 -17.60 23.06 -11.13
N ILE A 582 -17.28 22.77 -9.86
CA ILE A 582 -15.89 22.53 -9.41
C ILE A 582 -15.31 21.35 -10.20
N ALA A 583 -16.02 20.22 -10.29
CA ALA A 583 -15.53 19.04 -11.01
C ALA A 583 -15.48 19.20 -12.55
N ALA A 584 -16.25 20.13 -13.14
CA ALA A 584 -16.15 20.46 -14.58
C ALA A 584 -14.78 21.05 -14.98
N ARG A 585 -14.01 21.53 -13.99
CA ARG A 585 -12.64 22.02 -14.16
C ARG A 585 -11.62 20.91 -14.51
N SER A 586 -12.01 19.63 -14.53
CA SER A 586 -11.19 18.49 -15.05
C SER A 586 -10.80 18.60 -16.54
N THR A 587 -11.20 19.69 -17.20
CA THR A 587 -10.80 20.08 -18.54
C THR A 587 -9.57 20.99 -18.56
N GLU A 588 -9.23 21.64 -17.44
CA GLU A 588 -8.02 22.47 -17.28
C GLU A 588 -6.75 21.58 -17.28
N PRO A 589 -5.74 21.83 -18.13
CA PRO A 589 -4.54 20.98 -18.21
C PRO A 589 -3.76 20.85 -16.89
N ALA A 590 -3.76 21.90 -16.05
CA ALA A 590 -3.09 21.90 -14.74
C ALA A 590 -3.81 21.07 -13.67
N LEU A 591 -4.99 20.51 -13.99
CA LEU A 591 -5.82 19.67 -13.12
C LEU A 591 -5.92 18.22 -13.64
N ALA A 592 -4.98 17.80 -14.49
CA ALA A 592 -4.90 16.43 -14.98
C ALA A 592 -4.79 15.43 -13.81
N TYR A 593 -5.50 14.30 -13.92
CA TYR A 593 -5.64 13.31 -12.85
C TYR A 593 -5.56 11.88 -13.38
N ALA A 594 -4.78 11.04 -12.71
CA ALA A 594 -4.73 9.59 -12.86
C ALA A 594 -4.23 8.96 -11.54
N ASP A 595 -4.77 7.81 -11.13
CA ASP A 595 -4.38 7.14 -9.88
C ASP A 595 -3.70 5.78 -10.10
N ASP A 596 -3.48 5.04 -9.01
CA ASP A 596 -2.85 3.71 -8.98
C ASP A 596 -3.33 2.76 -10.08
N MET A 597 -4.62 2.81 -10.41
CA MET A 597 -5.23 1.94 -11.42
C MET A 597 -4.87 2.34 -12.87
N ASP A 598 -4.54 3.60 -13.12
CA ASP A 598 -4.03 4.08 -14.41
C ASP A 598 -2.51 3.83 -14.55
N ALA A 599 -1.76 3.95 -13.44
CA ALA A 599 -0.30 3.87 -13.46
C ALA A 599 0.23 2.43 -13.38
N ALA A 600 -0.36 1.56 -12.55
CA ALA A 600 0.11 0.21 -12.28
C ALA A 600 -0.25 -0.76 -13.42
N GLY A 601 0.66 -0.93 -14.38
CA GLY A 601 0.47 -1.80 -15.55
C GLY A 601 -0.50 -1.25 -16.61
N GLY A 602 -1.07 -0.06 -16.38
CA GLY A 602 -2.05 0.60 -17.25
C GLY A 602 -1.51 1.03 -18.62
N MET A 603 -2.33 1.76 -19.37
CA MET A 603 -2.15 1.97 -20.82
C MET A 603 -1.89 3.42 -21.26
N ASP A 604 -2.09 4.41 -20.40
CA ASP A 604 -1.70 5.80 -20.70
C ASP A 604 -0.20 5.98 -20.40
N PRO A 605 0.64 6.38 -21.37
CA PRO A 605 2.03 6.70 -21.11
C PRO A 605 2.24 8.00 -20.32
N MET A 606 1.18 8.76 -20.04
CA MET A 606 1.21 9.98 -19.22
C MET A 606 0.76 9.73 -17.76
N ALA A 607 0.62 8.47 -17.33
CA ALA A 607 0.26 8.11 -15.95
C ALA A 607 1.34 7.17 -15.37
N ASN A 608 2.28 7.70 -14.59
CA ASN A 608 3.52 7.00 -14.18
C ASN A 608 3.96 7.32 -12.75
N LEU A 609 4.79 6.43 -12.20
CA LEU A 609 5.59 6.70 -11.02
C LEU A 609 7.00 7.08 -11.50
N PHE A 610 7.60 8.12 -10.92
CA PHE A 610 8.98 8.55 -11.13
C PHE A 610 9.35 8.97 -12.56
N ASP A 611 8.40 9.56 -13.28
CA ASP A 611 8.72 10.54 -14.31
C ASP A 611 8.67 11.99 -13.77
N LEU A 612 8.92 12.96 -14.65
CA LEU A 612 8.88 14.40 -14.37
C LEU A 612 8.90 15.16 -15.70
N GLY A 613 7.98 16.10 -15.89
CA GLY A 613 7.89 16.95 -17.07
C GLY A 613 6.89 16.47 -18.12
N ASP A 614 6.53 17.39 -19.01
CA ASP A 614 5.56 17.23 -20.10
C ASP A 614 5.93 16.22 -21.20
N ASP A 615 7.18 15.74 -21.24
CA ASP A 615 7.64 14.68 -22.15
C ASP A 615 8.35 13.53 -21.39
N PRO A 616 7.62 12.46 -21.03
CA PRO A 616 8.20 11.28 -20.39
C PRO A 616 9.30 10.58 -21.22
N LEU A 617 9.29 10.71 -22.57
CA LEU A 617 10.37 10.18 -23.42
C LEU A 617 11.65 11.01 -23.28
N GLY A 618 11.52 12.34 -23.33
CA GLY A 618 12.59 13.28 -23.04
C GLY A 618 13.17 13.10 -21.63
N ASN A 619 12.32 12.87 -20.64
CA ASN A 619 12.76 12.59 -19.27
C ASN A 619 13.54 11.26 -19.17
N PHE A 620 13.08 10.18 -19.81
CA PHE A 620 13.89 8.95 -19.90
C PHE A 620 15.25 9.21 -20.58
N GLY A 621 15.28 10.02 -21.64
CA GLY A 621 16.51 10.47 -22.28
C GLY A 621 17.44 11.24 -21.33
N LYS A 622 16.90 12.06 -20.42
CA LYS A 622 17.63 12.77 -19.35
C LYS A 622 18.19 11.78 -18.33
N ARG A 623 17.36 10.86 -17.82
CA ARG A 623 17.75 9.78 -16.88
C ARG A 623 18.89 8.92 -17.42
N LEU A 624 18.84 8.53 -18.69
CA LEU A 624 19.88 7.72 -19.35
C LEU A 624 21.22 8.45 -19.48
N GLN A 625 21.19 9.77 -19.69
CA GLN A 625 22.41 10.60 -19.68
C GLN A 625 22.99 10.73 -18.26
N LEU A 626 22.15 10.99 -17.26
CA LEU A 626 22.57 11.10 -15.86
C LEU A 626 23.20 9.80 -15.33
N ALA A 627 22.61 8.64 -15.63
CA ALA A 627 23.19 7.34 -15.24
C ALA A 627 24.55 7.09 -15.90
N LYS A 628 24.71 7.45 -17.19
CA LYS A 628 25.99 7.34 -17.90
C LYS A 628 27.03 8.34 -17.40
N GLU A 629 26.64 9.55 -17.00
CA GLU A 629 27.52 10.52 -16.33
C GLU A 629 28.00 9.98 -14.97
N LEU A 630 27.10 9.43 -14.17
CA LEU A 630 27.43 8.84 -12.86
C LEU A 630 28.41 7.66 -13.00
N TRP A 631 28.16 6.75 -13.95
CA TRP A 631 29.08 5.64 -14.24
C TRP A 631 30.44 6.13 -14.70
N ALA A 632 30.53 7.15 -15.56
CA ALA A 632 31.81 7.72 -15.98
C ALA A 632 32.58 8.30 -14.79
N ARG A 633 31.93 9.15 -13.98
CA ARG A 633 32.56 9.83 -12.84
C ARG A 633 33.04 8.89 -11.75
N VAL A 634 32.24 7.89 -11.37
CA VAL A 634 32.63 6.91 -10.34
C VAL A 634 33.75 5.99 -10.85
N GLN A 635 33.81 5.72 -12.15
CA GLN A 635 34.97 5.06 -12.76
C GLN A 635 36.22 5.97 -12.74
N GLU A 636 36.10 7.24 -13.12
CA GLU A 636 37.20 8.21 -13.19
C GLU A 636 37.80 8.56 -11.82
N ARG A 637 36.95 8.74 -10.79
CA ARG A 637 37.35 9.00 -9.40
C ARG A 637 38.24 7.89 -8.81
N GLY A 638 37.96 6.64 -9.18
CA GLY A 638 38.54 5.46 -8.56
C GLY A 638 38.18 5.30 -7.07
N ALA A 639 38.78 4.28 -6.46
CA ALA A 639 38.74 4.09 -5.01
C ALA A 639 39.82 4.95 -4.32
N LYS A 640 39.49 5.45 -3.12
CA LYS A 640 40.35 6.27 -2.25
C LYS A 640 40.48 5.61 -0.88
N LEU A 641 41.53 5.98 -0.14
CA LEU A 641 41.68 5.55 1.25
C LEU A 641 40.50 6.06 2.09
N GLY A 642 39.81 5.14 2.78
CA GLY A 642 38.62 5.44 3.58
C GLY A 642 37.29 5.32 2.84
N ASP A 643 37.27 4.97 1.55
CA ASP A 643 36.02 4.61 0.85
C ASP A 643 35.41 3.32 1.43
N ASP A 644 34.08 3.26 1.46
CA ASP A 644 33.32 2.00 1.57
C ASP A 644 33.66 1.07 0.38
N PRO A 645 34.16 -0.17 0.62
CA PRO A 645 34.49 -1.13 -0.44
C PRO A 645 33.31 -1.47 -1.38
N THR A 646 32.07 -1.36 -0.90
CA THR A 646 30.86 -1.71 -1.66
C THR A 646 30.31 -0.55 -2.52
N ARG A 647 30.78 0.68 -2.30
CA ARG A 647 30.30 1.91 -2.96
C ARG A 647 30.12 1.77 -4.47
N GLY A 648 31.14 1.26 -5.17
CA GLY A 648 31.12 1.11 -6.64
C GLY A 648 30.02 0.16 -7.12
N ARG A 649 29.75 -0.90 -6.36
CA ARG A 649 28.70 -1.89 -6.63
C ARG A 649 27.31 -1.29 -6.42
N ARG A 650 27.12 -0.58 -5.31
CA ARG A 650 25.86 0.13 -5.00
C ARG A 650 25.48 1.10 -6.11
N VAL A 651 26.41 1.94 -6.56
CA VAL A 651 26.15 2.94 -7.62
C VAL A 651 25.67 2.27 -8.92
N ILE A 652 26.26 1.15 -9.33
CA ILE A 652 25.83 0.40 -10.52
C ILE A 652 24.39 -0.12 -10.34
N LEU A 653 24.10 -0.79 -9.21
CA LEU A 653 22.80 -1.38 -8.93
C LEU A 653 21.69 -0.32 -8.81
N SER A 654 21.97 0.78 -8.09
CA SER A 654 21.13 1.98 -7.99
C SER A 654 20.76 2.51 -9.37
N SER A 655 21.78 2.79 -10.21
CA SER A 655 21.58 3.33 -11.55
C SER A 655 20.79 2.40 -12.48
N LEU A 656 21.02 1.07 -12.40
CA LEU A 656 20.29 0.11 -13.23
C LEU A 656 18.82 -0.04 -12.81
N ASN A 657 18.52 0.04 -11.50
CA ASN A 657 17.15 0.12 -10.99
C ASN A 657 16.44 1.39 -11.49
N GLN A 658 17.13 2.52 -11.44
CA GLN A 658 16.65 3.82 -11.93
C GLN A 658 16.32 3.82 -13.42
N LEU A 659 17.18 3.23 -14.26
CA LEU A 659 16.86 3.04 -15.68
C LEU A 659 15.69 2.07 -15.89
N SER A 660 15.47 1.11 -14.98
CA SER A 660 14.33 0.18 -15.07
C SER A 660 13.00 0.86 -14.76
N ARG A 661 12.98 1.80 -13.82
CA ARG A 661 11.82 2.67 -13.56
C ARG A 661 11.52 3.56 -14.76
N GLY A 662 12.55 4.20 -15.33
CA GLY A 662 12.37 5.05 -16.52
C GLY A 662 11.96 4.29 -17.79
N ALA A 663 12.29 2.99 -17.91
CA ALA A 663 12.01 2.20 -19.11
C ALA A 663 10.58 1.66 -19.21
N ASP A 664 9.85 1.48 -18.10
CA ASP A 664 8.43 1.06 -18.16
C ASP A 664 7.52 2.13 -18.80
N PRO A 665 7.53 3.41 -18.38
CA PRO A 665 6.81 4.51 -19.03
C PRO A 665 7.04 4.58 -20.54
N VAL A 666 8.29 4.47 -21.00
CA VAL A 666 8.61 4.43 -22.44
C VAL A 666 7.92 3.25 -23.13
N SER A 667 7.91 2.08 -22.50
CA SER A 667 7.19 0.91 -23.03
C SER A 667 5.66 1.00 -22.90
N LYS A 668 5.10 1.98 -22.19
CA LYS A 668 3.64 2.27 -22.21
C LYS A 668 3.17 2.92 -23.51
N PHE A 669 4.01 3.71 -24.18
CA PHE A 669 3.65 4.36 -25.45
C PHE A 669 3.27 3.34 -26.54
N VAL A 670 3.91 2.17 -26.55
CA VAL A 670 3.71 1.15 -27.60
C VAL A 670 2.43 0.36 -27.35
N GLY A 671 1.48 0.50 -28.27
CA GLY A 671 0.09 0.12 -28.04
C GLY A 671 -0.58 0.95 -26.94
N GLY A 672 -0.07 2.14 -26.63
CA GLY A 672 -0.60 3.01 -25.58
C GLY A 672 -1.89 3.73 -25.98
N VAL A 673 -2.67 4.12 -24.97
CA VAL A 673 -3.95 4.82 -25.12
C VAL A 673 -4.07 5.84 -24.00
N HIS A 674 -4.15 7.12 -24.36
CA HIS A 674 -4.41 8.20 -23.42
C HIS A 674 -5.82 8.07 -22.83
N THR A 675 -5.93 8.20 -21.50
CA THR A 675 -7.19 8.11 -20.76
C THR A 675 -7.66 9.49 -20.29
N LEU A 676 -8.97 9.72 -20.38
CA LEU A 676 -9.65 10.90 -19.82
C LEU A 676 -10.84 10.45 -18.98
N ARG A 677 -10.92 10.91 -17.73
CA ARG A 677 -12.00 10.58 -16.78
C ARG A 677 -13.27 11.44 -16.97
N ASP A 678 -13.54 11.89 -18.19
CA ASP A 678 -14.70 12.73 -18.49
C ASP A 678 -16.03 11.96 -18.33
N LEU A 679 -17.04 12.60 -17.73
CA LEU A 679 -18.36 12.01 -17.56
C LEU A 679 -19.14 12.03 -18.90
N PRO A 680 -19.91 10.98 -19.24
CA PRO A 680 -20.68 10.92 -20.48
C PRO A 680 -21.58 12.16 -20.69
N GLY A 681 -21.45 12.78 -21.86
CA GLY A 681 -22.21 13.98 -22.23
C GLY A 681 -21.72 15.29 -21.61
N THR A 682 -20.67 15.30 -20.78
CA THR A 682 -20.12 16.56 -20.21
C THR A 682 -19.08 17.23 -21.09
N THR A 683 -18.41 16.48 -21.97
CA THR A 683 -17.48 17.01 -22.98
C THR A 683 -17.67 16.30 -24.32
N GLY A 684 -17.07 16.84 -25.38
CA GLY A 684 -16.91 16.16 -26.68
C GLY A 684 -15.58 15.41 -26.83
N ARG A 685 -14.81 15.18 -25.75
CA ARG A 685 -13.51 14.50 -25.80
C ARG A 685 -13.71 12.99 -25.84
N ALA A 686 -12.86 12.28 -26.59
CA ALA A 686 -12.83 10.83 -26.55
C ALA A 686 -12.17 10.35 -25.24
N ALA A 687 -12.88 9.54 -24.44
CA ALA A 687 -12.35 8.98 -23.18
C ALA A 687 -11.08 8.13 -23.37
N PHE A 688 -10.90 7.59 -24.57
CA PHE A 688 -9.74 6.80 -24.99
C PHE A 688 -9.24 7.33 -26.33
N THR A 689 -7.97 7.77 -26.39
CA THR A 689 -7.31 8.19 -27.64
C THR A 689 -6.00 7.42 -27.79
N PRO A 690 -5.79 6.63 -28.87
CA PRO A 690 -4.52 5.97 -29.11
C PRO A 690 -3.35 6.97 -29.15
N VAL A 691 -2.21 6.56 -28.59
CA VAL A 691 -0.96 7.35 -28.64
C VAL A 691 -0.55 7.56 -30.09
N ASP A 692 -0.08 8.77 -30.43
CA ASP A 692 0.33 9.11 -31.79
C ASP A 692 1.35 8.11 -32.38
N PRO A 693 1.15 7.60 -33.62
CA PRO A 693 2.02 6.59 -34.22
C PRO A 693 3.49 6.99 -34.37
N ALA A 694 3.83 8.28 -34.47
CA ALA A 694 5.22 8.73 -34.47
C ALA A 694 5.81 8.67 -33.05
N LYS A 695 5.08 9.08 -32.01
CA LYS A 695 5.49 8.90 -30.60
C LYS A 695 5.66 7.42 -30.21
N GLN A 696 4.82 6.51 -30.73
CA GLN A 696 5.02 5.07 -30.51
C GLN A 696 6.32 4.54 -31.15
N ARG A 697 6.66 5.04 -32.36
CA ARG A 697 7.92 4.70 -33.07
C ARG A 697 9.15 5.33 -32.39
N GLU A 698 9.02 6.54 -31.86
CA GLU A 698 10.04 7.21 -31.05
C GLU A 698 10.36 6.41 -29.79
N ALA A 699 9.34 5.96 -29.06
CA ALA A 699 9.49 5.12 -27.88
C ALA A 699 10.17 3.77 -28.18
N LEU A 700 9.79 3.09 -29.26
CA LEU A 700 10.49 1.88 -29.73
C LEU A 700 11.96 2.15 -30.03
N LYS A 701 12.27 3.27 -30.71
CA LYS A 701 13.64 3.67 -31.02
C LYS A 701 14.45 3.97 -29.74
N ALA A 702 13.85 4.62 -28.75
CA ALA A 702 14.46 4.90 -27.46
C ALA A 702 14.78 3.63 -26.66
N LEU A 703 13.88 2.64 -26.66
CA LEU A 703 14.15 1.33 -26.06
C LEU A 703 15.23 0.56 -26.83
N ALA A 704 15.19 0.57 -28.16
CA ALA A 704 16.15 -0.11 -29.02
C ALA A 704 17.59 0.41 -28.87
N SER A 705 17.79 1.73 -28.82
CA SER A 705 19.11 2.34 -28.67
C SER A 705 19.54 2.50 -27.21
N GLY A 706 18.58 2.69 -26.29
CA GLY A 706 18.84 2.92 -24.87
C GLY A 706 18.99 1.63 -24.06
N ILE A 707 17.96 0.78 -24.06
CA ILE A 707 17.82 -0.40 -23.18
C ILE A 707 18.29 -1.69 -23.85
N PHE A 708 17.86 -1.95 -25.09
CA PHE A 708 18.22 -3.17 -25.81
C PHE A 708 19.61 -3.11 -26.47
N SER A 709 20.34 -1.99 -26.38
CA SER A 709 21.72 -1.91 -26.85
C SER A 709 22.71 -2.33 -25.78
N ALA A 710 23.55 -3.34 -26.07
CA ALA A 710 24.65 -3.74 -25.18
C ALA A 710 25.67 -2.59 -24.98
N ASP A 711 25.84 -1.71 -25.98
CA ASP A 711 26.72 -0.53 -25.90
C ASP A 711 26.33 0.47 -24.80
N SER A 712 25.09 0.44 -24.31
CA SER A 712 24.67 1.28 -23.19
C SER A 712 25.28 0.89 -21.86
N PHE A 713 25.82 -0.34 -21.71
CA PHE A 713 26.22 -0.91 -20.42
C PHE A 713 27.71 -1.27 -20.38
N LYS A 714 28.55 -0.37 -20.91
CA LYS A 714 30.01 -0.51 -20.96
C LYS A 714 30.67 0.03 -19.71
N PHE A 715 31.45 -0.82 -19.05
CA PHE A 715 32.27 -0.52 -17.89
C PHE A 715 33.73 -0.93 -18.18
N ARG A 716 34.69 -0.20 -17.61
CA ARG A 716 36.12 -0.49 -17.75
C ARG A 716 36.48 -1.80 -17.01
N PRO A 717 37.28 -2.71 -17.58
CA PRO A 717 37.68 -3.95 -16.90
C PRO A 717 38.31 -3.71 -15.52
N GLU A 718 39.11 -2.66 -15.40
CA GLU A 718 39.83 -2.27 -14.18
C GLU A 718 38.89 -1.71 -13.11
N PHE A 719 37.73 -1.18 -13.50
CA PHE A 719 36.68 -0.83 -12.54
C PHE A 719 35.99 -2.08 -12.04
N LEU A 720 35.62 -3.00 -12.95
CA LEU A 720 34.93 -4.24 -12.61
C LEU A 720 35.76 -5.16 -11.71
N SER A 721 37.07 -5.26 -11.93
CA SER A 721 37.99 -6.03 -11.08
C SER A 721 38.19 -5.44 -9.68
N ASN A 722 37.85 -4.16 -9.49
CA ASN A 722 37.96 -3.45 -8.20
C ASN A 722 36.63 -3.39 -7.44
N LEU A 723 35.54 -3.97 -7.95
CA LEU A 723 34.28 -4.10 -7.24
C LEU A 723 34.38 -5.20 -6.18
N GLN A 724 34.73 -4.82 -4.96
CA GLN A 724 34.85 -5.72 -3.83
C GLN A 724 33.50 -6.36 -3.47
N VAL A 725 33.58 -7.50 -2.77
CA VAL A 725 32.45 -8.10 -2.06
C VAL A 725 32.48 -7.66 -0.59
N ASP A 726 31.36 -7.81 0.10
CA ASP A 726 31.36 -7.66 1.56
C ASP A 726 32.05 -8.89 2.18
N TYR A 727 33.11 -8.67 2.96
CA TYR A 727 33.83 -9.73 3.67
C TYR A 727 33.40 -9.88 5.14
N ASN A 728 32.50 -9.01 5.63
CA ASN A 728 31.96 -9.05 6.98
C ASN A 728 30.60 -9.77 7.00
N GLU A 729 29.74 -9.49 6.02
CA GLU A 729 28.42 -10.10 5.87
C GLU A 729 28.40 -11.15 4.75
N TRP A 730 28.31 -12.43 5.13
CA TRP A 730 28.38 -13.59 4.22
C TRP A 730 27.39 -13.52 3.04
N ASP A 731 26.15 -13.10 3.29
CA ASP A 731 25.10 -13.02 2.26
C ASP A 731 25.37 -11.92 1.21
N ARG A 732 26.22 -10.94 1.53
CA ARG A 732 26.71 -9.90 0.61
C ARG A 732 28.06 -10.26 -0.04
N GLY A 733 28.69 -11.38 0.35
CA GLY A 733 29.99 -11.86 -0.12
C GLY A 733 30.07 -12.41 -1.56
N SER A 734 29.03 -12.22 -2.38
CA SER A 734 28.93 -12.75 -3.75
C SER A 734 29.42 -11.75 -4.80
N LEU A 735 30.09 -12.20 -5.87
CA LEU A 735 30.52 -11.33 -6.99
C LEU A 735 29.32 -10.66 -7.70
N LEU A 736 29.50 -9.46 -8.24
CA LEU A 736 28.43 -8.69 -8.88
C LEU A 736 28.07 -9.23 -10.28
N ASP A 737 26.91 -9.87 -10.41
CA ASP A 737 26.36 -10.23 -11.73
C ASP A 737 25.71 -9.03 -12.43
N ILE A 738 26.56 -8.21 -13.07
CA ILE A 738 26.12 -7.15 -13.99
C ILE A 738 25.30 -7.73 -15.15
N SER A 739 25.59 -8.95 -15.61
CA SER A 739 24.90 -9.53 -16.78
C SER A 739 23.45 -9.88 -16.48
N GLY A 740 23.14 -10.34 -15.27
CA GLY A 740 21.78 -10.52 -14.77
C GLY A 740 21.11 -9.20 -14.38
N ALA A 741 21.86 -8.20 -13.89
CA ALA A 741 21.30 -6.88 -13.58
C ALA A 741 20.83 -6.13 -14.84
N VAL A 742 21.66 -6.08 -15.89
CA VAL A 742 21.31 -5.52 -17.20
C VAL A 742 20.18 -6.34 -17.85
N LEU A 743 20.19 -7.67 -17.70
CA LEU A 743 19.10 -8.50 -18.23
C LEU A 743 17.76 -8.18 -17.52
N ARG A 744 17.72 -8.06 -16.19
CA ARG A 744 16.47 -7.70 -15.46
C ARG A 744 15.88 -6.38 -15.96
N LEU A 745 16.71 -5.37 -16.16
CA LEU A 745 16.35 -4.08 -16.76
C LEU A 745 15.72 -4.25 -18.16
N GLN A 746 16.34 -5.06 -19.02
CA GLN A 746 15.85 -5.31 -20.37
C GLN A 746 14.56 -6.14 -20.41
N LEU A 747 14.39 -7.08 -19.47
CA LEU A 747 13.23 -7.96 -19.42
C LEU A 747 11.92 -7.19 -19.19
N ALA A 748 11.91 -6.15 -18.35
CA ALA A 748 10.69 -5.39 -18.05
C ALA A 748 10.01 -4.83 -19.33
N SER A 749 10.76 -4.09 -20.15
CA SER A 749 10.26 -3.57 -21.42
C SER A 749 9.98 -4.68 -22.45
N LEU A 750 10.81 -5.74 -22.49
CA LEU A 750 10.61 -6.86 -23.42
C LEU A 750 9.32 -7.64 -23.13
N ASP A 751 9.04 -7.91 -21.85
CA ASP A 751 7.82 -8.58 -21.39
C ASP A 751 6.58 -7.74 -21.72
N ARG A 752 6.60 -6.42 -21.47
CA ARG A 752 5.46 -5.55 -21.83
C ARG A 752 5.21 -5.51 -23.34
N LEU A 753 6.25 -5.40 -24.17
CA LEU A 753 6.15 -5.34 -25.63
C LEU A 753 5.65 -6.64 -26.27
N LEU A 754 6.01 -7.79 -25.70
CA LEU A 754 5.56 -9.11 -26.18
C LEU A 754 4.30 -9.63 -25.46
N SER A 755 3.72 -8.84 -24.55
CA SER A 755 2.54 -9.23 -23.76
C SER A 755 1.25 -9.27 -24.57
N ALA A 756 0.34 -10.18 -24.19
CA ALA A 756 -0.99 -10.31 -24.79
C ALA A 756 -1.84 -9.02 -24.73
N PRO A 757 -1.86 -8.22 -23.63
CA PRO A 757 -2.56 -6.94 -23.60
C PRO A 757 -2.03 -5.92 -24.62
N THR A 758 -0.70 -5.83 -24.79
CA THR A 758 -0.09 -4.94 -25.79
C THR A 758 -0.40 -5.42 -27.21
N ALA A 759 -0.30 -6.73 -27.47
CA ALA A 759 -0.69 -7.33 -28.74
C ALA A 759 -2.17 -7.07 -29.08
N LYS A 760 -3.08 -7.20 -28.10
CA LYS A 760 -4.51 -6.88 -28.28
C LYS A 760 -4.71 -5.41 -28.66
N ARG A 761 -4.17 -4.45 -27.88
CA ARG A 761 -4.35 -3.02 -28.15
C ARG A 761 -3.81 -2.62 -29.53
N LEU A 762 -2.69 -3.19 -29.98
CA LEU A 762 -2.10 -2.94 -31.31
C LEU A 762 -2.93 -3.52 -32.47
N LEU A 763 -3.66 -4.62 -32.25
CA LEU A 763 -4.59 -5.17 -33.25
C LEU A 763 -5.92 -4.41 -33.29
N GLU A 764 -6.39 -3.89 -32.15
CA GLU A 764 -7.61 -3.10 -32.07
C GLU A 764 -7.44 -1.62 -32.47
N LEU A 765 -6.20 -1.08 -32.43
CA LEU A 765 -5.87 0.33 -32.71
C LEU A 765 -6.56 0.90 -33.97
N PRO A 766 -6.61 0.21 -35.14
CA PRO A 766 -7.28 0.73 -36.34
C PRO A 766 -8.80 0.99 -36.21
N ALA A 767 -9.45 0.43 -35.18
CA ALA A 767 -10.85 0.69 -34.85
C ALA A 767 -11.04 2.00 -34.05
N TYR A 768 -10.01 2.45 -33.33
CA TYR A 768 -10.03 3.68 -32.51
C TYR A 768 -9.57 4.94 -33.28
N VAL A 769 -9.28 4.84 -34.58
CA VAL A 769 -8.84 5.97 -35.41
C VAL A 769 -9.70 6.14 -36.68
N PRO A 770 -9.87 7.38 -37.18
CA PRO A 770 -10.51 7.63 -38.47
C PRO A 770 -9.86 6.86 -39.63
N GLU A 771 -10.65 6.50 -40.63
CA GLU A 771 -10.21 5.63 -41.73
C GLU A 771 -8.95 6.14 -42.47
N ALA A 772 -8.88 7.44 -42.71
CA ALA A 772 -7.71 8.09 -43.34
C ALA A 772 -6.41 7.89 -42.54
N GLN A 773 -6.49 7.73 -41.22
CA GLN A 773 -5.33 7.56 -40.33
C GLN A 773 -4.90 6.08 -40.18
N ARG A 774 -5.79 5.11 -40.49
CA ARG A 774 -5.51 3.67 -40.32
C ARG A 774 -4.26 3.19 -41.04
N LYS A 775 -3.88 3.81 -42.18
CA LYS A 775 -2.65 3.48 -42.93
C LYS A 775 -1.36 3.99 -42.29
N GLY A 776 -1.43 5.01 -41.43
CA GLY A 776 -0.28 5.57 -40.71
C GLY A 776 -0.05 4.96 -39.32
N ALA A 777 -1.04 4.21 -38.81
CA ALA A 777 -0.97 3.49 -37.55
C ALA A 777 0.27 2.57 -37.46
N ILE A 778 0.77 2.38 -36.24
CA ILE A 778 1.76 1.35 -35.96
C ILE A 778 1.06 -0.01 -35.84
N SER A 779 1.66 -1.05 -36.41
CA SER A 779 1.09 -2.41 -36.40
C SER A 779 1.83 -3.34 -35.43
N LEU A 780 1.16 -4.38 -34.93
CA LEU A 780 1.80 -5.42 -34.13
C LEU A 780 2.98 -6.10 -34.87
N SER A 781 2.88 -6.24 -36.20
CA SER A 781 3.96 -6.77 -37.03
C SER A 781 5.18 -5.84 -37.08
N GLU A 782 4.96 -4.53 -37.11
CA GLU A 782 6.02 -3.51 -37.05
C GLU A 782 6.72 -3.50 -35.67
N VAL A 783 5.95 -3.65 -34.58
CA VAL A 783 6.51 -3.79 -33.22
C VAL A 783 7.38 -5.03 -33.12
N TYR A 784 6.88 -6.21 -33.52
CA TYR A 784 7.65 -7.46 -33.49
C TYR A 784 8.90 -7.40 -34.38
N ALA A 785 8.80 -6.84 -35.59
CA ALA A 785 9.95 -6.64 -36.49
C ALA A 785 11.01 -5.72 -35.87
N THR A 786 10.59 -4.65 -35.18
CA THR A 786 11.50 -3.66 -34.57
C THR A 786 12.20 -4.25 -33.34
N VAL A 787 11.47 -4.95 -32.47
CA VAL A 787 12.05 -5.64 -31.30
C VAL A 787 13.02 -6.73 -31.75
N GLN A 788 12.61 -7.60 -32.67
CA GLN A 788 13.46 -8.67 -33.20
C GLN A 788 14.70 -8.09 -33.90
N GLY A 789 14.54 -7.07 -34.75
CA GLY A 789 15.66 -6.41 -35.44
C GLY A 789 16.64 -5.67 -34.53
N SER A 790 16.20 -5.22 -33.34
CA SER A 790 17.04 -4.60 -32.32
C SER A 790 17.74 -5.63 -31.43
N VAL A 791 17.07 -6.72 -31.06
CA VAL A 791 17.65 -7.80 -30.22
C VAL A 791 18.65 -8.65 -31.01
N TRP A 792 18.45 -8.80 -32.32
CA TRP A 792 19.25 -9.65 -33.21
C TRP A 792 20.04 -8.86 -34.25
N SER A 793 20.44 -7.62 -33.94
CA SER A 793 21.11 -6.70 -34.87
C SER A 793 22.39 -7.28 -35.51
N GLU A 794 23.11 -8.10 -34.75
CA GLU A 794 24.41 -8.69 -35.11
C GLU A 794 24.30 -9.75 -36.23
N LEU A 795 23.12 -10.38 -36.42
CA LEU A 795 22.93 -11.39 -37.48
C LEU A 795 23.18 -10.80 -38.87
N LYS A 796 22.87 -9.50 -39.06
CA LYS A 796 23.04 -8.79 -40.33
C LYS A 796 24.51 -8.53 -40.64
N SER A 797 25.26 -7.97 -39.68
CA SER A 797 26.70 -7.71 -39.83
C SER A 797 27.57 -8.96 -39.78
N GLY A 798 27.14 -10.01 -39.07
CA GLY A 798 28.01 -11.14 -38.71
C GLY A 798 29.02 -10.79 -37.62
N ALA A 799 28.72 -9.75 -36.82
CA ALA A 799 29.58 -9.31 -35.72
C ALA A 799 29.62 -10.33 -34.57
N GLU A 800 30.65 -10.23 -33.73
CA GLU A 800 30.75 -11.01 -32.50
C GLU A 800 29.64 -10.64 -31.52
N ILE A 801 28.97 -11.64 -30.93
CA ILE A 801 27.78 -11.46 -30.10
C ILE A 801 28.18 -11.62 -28.63
N ASP A 802 28.28 -10.52 -27.88
CA ASP A 802 28.77 -10.52 -26.49
C ASP A 802 27.80 -11.20 -25.48
N ARG A 803 28.24 -11.43 -24.24
CA ARG A 803 27.43 -12.11 -23.20
C ARG A 803 26.13 -11.38 -22.86
N LEU A 804 26.10 -10.05 -22.76
CA LEU A 804 24.89 -9.27 -22.50
C LEU A 804 23.91 -9.42 -23.67
N ARG A 805 24.42 -9.32 -24.90
CA ARG A 805 23.61 -9.53 -26.11
C ARG A 805 23.04 -10.95 -26.19
N ARG A 806 23.86 -11.98 -25.96
CA ARG A 806 23.42 -13.40 -25.97
C ARG A 806 22.37 -13.69 -24.89
N ASN A 807 22.48 -13.07 -23.71
CA ASN A 807 21.46 -13.16 -22.66
C ASN A 807 20.09 -12.62 -23.14
N LEU A 808 20.06 -11.41 -23.71
CA LEU A 808 18.82 -10.79 -24.21
C LEU A 808 18.21 -11.61 -25.36
N GLN A 809 19.04 -12.09 -26.28
CA GLN A 809 18.63 -12.96 -27.39
C GLN A 809 18.00 -14.27 -26.91
N ARG A 810 18.57 -14.93 -25.90
CA ARG A 810 18.00 -16.13 -25.28
C ARG A 810 16.65 -15.87 -24.65
N GLU A 811 16.49 -14.78 -23.91
CA GLU A 811 15.23 -14.45 -23.24
C GLU A 811 14.12 -13.99 -24.22
N HIS A 812 14.48 -13.33 -25.34
CA HIS A 812 13.56 -13.08 -26.45
C HIS A 812 13.11 -14.39 -27.10
N LEU A 813 14.06 -15.27 -27.45
CA LEU A 813 13.77 -16.57 -28.06
C LEU A 813 12.86 -17.42 -27.16
N LYS A 814 13.16 -17.50 -25.87
CA LYS A 814 12.37 -18.22 -24.86
C LYS A 814 10.92 -17.74 -24.81
N ARG A 815 10.66 -16.44 -24.98
CA ARG A 815 9.30 -15.88 -25.09
C ARG A 815 8.62 -16.34 -26.38
N VAL A 816 9.27 -16.18 -27.53
CA VAL A 816 8.75 -16.66 -28.83
C VAL A 816 8.44 -18.16 -28.81
N VAL A 817 9.37 -18.99 -28.31
CA VAL A 817 9.20 -20.44 -28.15
C VAL A 817 8.05 -20.78 -27.21
N THR A 818 7.90 -20.06 -26.09
CA THR A 818 6.79 -20.28 -25.14
C THR A 818 5.45 -19.97 -25.80
N LEU A 819 5.33 -18.83 -26.48
CA LEU A 819 4.10 -18.45 -27.20
C LEU A 819 3.76 -19.41 -28.34
N LEU A 820 4.76 -19.96 -29.05
CA LEU A 820 4.55 -20.95 -30.12
C LEU A 820 4.11 -22.33 -29.60
N THR A 821 4.65 -22.78 -28.47
CA THR A 821 4.48 -24.16 -27.97
C THR A 821 3.40 -24.32 -26.91
N ARG A 822 3.16 -23.29 -26.09
CA ARG A 822 2.17 -23.26 -25.00
C ARG A 822 1.06 -22.23 -25.21
N GLY A 823 1.23 -21.30 -26.16
CA GLY A 823 0.37 -20.13 -26.28
C GLY A 823 0.46 -19.20 -25.06
N ALA A 824 -0.55 -18.34 -24.92
CA ALA A 824 -0.87 -17.66 -23.67
C ALA A 824 -2.40 -17.45 -23.61
N PRO A 825 -3.09 -17.62 -22.46
CA PRO A 825 -4.55 -17.72 -22.40
C PRO A 825 -5.33 -16.51 -22.93
N THR A 826 -4.71 -15.34 -23.03
CA THR A 826 -5.32 -14.08 -23.49
C THR A 826 -4.74 -13.54 -24.80
N LEU A 827 -3.84 -14.27 -25.46
CA LEU A 827 -3.20 -13.83 -26.71
C LEU A 827 -4.15 -13.99 -27.92
N PRO A 828 -4.39 -12.95 -28.74
CA PRO A 828 -5.17 -13.07 -29.96
C PRO A 828 -4.56 -14.06 -30.98
N ALA A 829 -5.41 -14.76 -31.73
CA ALA A 829 -4.96 -15.72 -32.75
C ALA A 829 -4.08 -15.08 -33.84
N ASP A 830 -4.39 -13.85 -34.25
CA ASP A 830 -3.59 -13.11 -35.23
C ASP A 830 -2.23 -12.70 -34.67
N ALA A 831 -2.14 -12.41 -33.36
CA ALA A 831 -0.86 -12.17 -32.69
C ALA A 831 0.01 -13.43 -32.70
N LEU A 832 -0.56 -14.62 -32.45
CA LEU A 832 0.15 -15.89 -32.56
C LEU A 832 0.61 -16.19 -34.00
N SER A 833 -0.23 -15.87 -34.99
CA SER A 833 0.13 -15.96 -36.41
C SER A 833 1.30 -15.03 -36.77
N LEU A 834 1.32 -13.80 -36.25
CA LEU A 834 2.44 -12.87 -36.41
C LEU A 834 3.70 -13.33 -35.66
N VAL A 835 3.60 -13.91 -34.46
CA VAL A 835 4.74 -14.54 -33.77
C VAL A 835 5.33 -15.66 -34.63
N ARG A 836 4.48 -16.52 -35.23
CA ARG A 836 4.95 -17.59 -36.15
C ARG A 836 5.57 -17.03 -37.44
N TRP A 837 5.07 -15.91 -37.96
CA TRP A 837 5.68 -15.22 -39.10
C TRP A 837 7.10 -14.73 -38.79
N HIS A 838 7.27 -13.94 -37.72
CA HIS A 838 8.57 -13.38 -37.34
C HIS A 838 9.56 -14.45 -36.87
N ALA A 839 9.09 -15.53 -36.24
CA ALA A 839 9.89 -16.71 -35.92
C ALA A 839 10.48 -17.41 -37.15
N ASN A 840 9.71 -17.53 -38.25
CA ASN A 840 10.23 -18.10 -39.51
C ASN A 840 11.31 -17.20 -40.14
N ALA A 841 11.15 -15.87 -40.06
CA ALA A 841 12.17 -14.93 -40.50
C ALA A 841 13.45 -15.05 -39.64
N LEU A 842 13.33 -15.09 -38.32
CA LEU A 842 14.47 -15.26 -37.40
C LEU A 842 15.20 -16.59 -37.64
N ALA A 843 14.48 -17.68 -37.88
CA ALA A 843 15.10 -18.97 -38.23
C ALA A 843 15.87 -18.91 -39.56
N SER A 844 15.52 -18.00 -40.48
CA SER A 844 16.27 -17.74 -41.70
C SER A 844 17.52 -16.88 -41.44
N ASP A 845 17.39 -15.80 -40.67
CA ASP A 845 18.50 -14.92 -40.30
C ASP A 845 19.57 -15.67 -39.48
N LEU A 846 19.16 -16.56 -38.56
CA LEU A 846 20.05 -17.42 -37.79
C LEU A 846 20.84 -18.39 -38.69
N ARG A 847 20.18 -19.04 -39.67
CA ARG A 847 20.85 -19.89 -40.68
C ARG A 847 21.87 -19.09 -41.49
N ALA A 848 21.51 -17.89 -41.94
CA ALA A 848 22.38 -17.01 -42.71
C ALA A 848 23.58 -16.50 -41.87
N ALA A 849 23.40 -16.21 -40.58
CA ALA A 849 24.47 -15.81 -39.69
C ALA A 849 25.44 -16.95 -39.37
N GLN A 850 24.93 -18.16 -39.09
CA GLN A 850 25.74 -19.35 -38.80
C GLN A 850 26.70 -19.69 -39.96
N ALA A 851 26.30 -19.42 -41.21
CA ALA A 851 27.11 -19.66 -42.40
C ALA A 851 28.27 -18.67 -42.62
N LYS A 852 28.31 -17.51 -41.94
CA LYS A 852 29.32 -16.45 -42.18
C LYS A 852 30.71 -16.75 -41.61
N GLY A 853 30.83 -17.68 -40.66
CA GLY A 853 32.09 -17.96 -39.96
C GLY A 853 32.59 -16.77 -39.10
N GLY A 854 33.91 -16.67 -38.92
CA GLY A 854 34.61 -15.52 -38.32
C GLY A 854 34.43 -15.24 -36.83
N THR A 855 33.30 -15.63 -36.24
CA THR A 855 32.93 -15.39 -34.83
C THR A 855 33.45 -16.47 -33.87
N SER A 856 33.37 -16.21 -32.55
CA SER A 856 33.82 -17.09 -31.46
C SER A 856 33.09 -18.44 -31.40
N VAL A 857 33.62 -19.39 -30.61
CA VAL A 857 32.96 -20.68 -30.37
C VAL A 857 31.61 -20.46 -29.69
N GLU A 858 31.57 -19.55 -28.72
CA GLU A 858 30.41 -19.20 -27.90
C GLU A 858 29.29 -18.56 -28.73
N THR A 859 29.65 -17.68 -29.67
CA THR A 859 28.69 -17.09 -30.61
C THR A 859 28.15 -18.14 -31.59
N ARG A 860 29.01 -18.97 -32.19
CA ARG A 860 28.55 -20.04 -33.10
C ARG A 860 27.67 -21.07 -32.39
N ALA A 861 28.01 -21.46 -31.16
CA ALA A 861 27.22 -22.36 -30.34
C ALA A 861 25.86 -21.75 -29.97
N HIS A 862 25.83 -20.47 -29.56
CA HIS A 862 24.60 -19.75 -29.26
C HIS A 862 23.67 -19.62 -30.47
N LEU A 863 24.20 -19.37 -31.67
CA LEU A 863 23.41 -19.32 -32.90
C LEU A 863 22.82 -20.69 -33.27
N ALA A 864 23.59 -21.77 -33.12
CA ALA A 864 23.14 -23.13 -33.39
C ALA A 864 22.05 -23.60 -32.40
N ASP A 865 22.27 -23.36 -31.10
CA ASP A 865 21.32 -23.63 -30.00
C ASP A 865 20.01 -22.85 -30.22
N SER A 866 20.11 -21.55 -30.51
CA SER A 866 18.97 -20.69 -30.82
C SER A 866 18.17 -21.18 -32.03
N LEU A 867 18.85 -21.65 -33.07
CA LEU A 867 18.24 -22.18 -34.28
C LEU A 867 17.56 -23.53 -34.04
N SER A 868 18.14 -24.42 -33.22
CA SER A 868 17.51 -25.71 -32.89
C SER A 868 16.19 -25.51 -32.14
N ALA A 869 16.24 -24.78 -31.02
CA ALA A 869 15.07 -24.50 -30.20
C ALA A 869 13.94 -23.80 -30.98
N LEU A 870 14.28 -22.91 -31.92
CA LEU A 870 13.30 -22.23 -32.78
C LEU A 870 12.70 -23.17 -33.85
N ASN A 871 13.51 -24.03 -34.48
CA ASN A 871 13.01 -25.03 -35.43
C ASN A 871 12.12 -26.08 -34.74
N GLU A 872 12.46 -26.49 -33.52
CA GLU A 872 11.66 -27.40 -32.70
C GLU A 872 10.31 -26.75 -32.34
N ALA A 873 10.32 -25.51 -31.86
CA ALA A 873 9.10 -24.76 -31.54
C ALA A 873 8.20 -24.49 -32.76
N LEU A 874 8.79 -24.30 -33.95
CA LEU A 874 8.05 -24.15 -35.21
C LEU A 874 7.47 -25.47 -35.73
N ARG A 875 8.06 -26.63 -35.36
CA ARG A 875 7.58 -27.97 -35.71
C ARG A 875 6.61 -28.57 -34.70
N ALA A 876 6.59 -28.06 -33.47
CA ALA A 876 5.71 -28.54 -32.42
C ALA A 876 4.23 -28.45 -32.85
N THR A 877 3.57 -29.61 -32.92
CA THR A 877 2.10 -29.66 -32.95
C THR A 877 1.60 -29.05 -31.65
N MET A 878 0.70 -28.06 -31.73
CA MET A 878 0.25 -27.32 -30.54
C MET A 878 -0.42 -28.29 -29.55
N SER A 879 0.25 -28.53 -28.42
CA SER A 879 -0.32 -29.34 -27.35
C SER A 879 -1.47 -28.57 -26.73
N ARG A 880 -2.70 -29.07 -26.89
CA ARG A 880 -3.87 -28.55 -26.18
C ARG A 880 -3.80 -29.03 -24.74
N SER A 881 -3.31 -28.17 -23.86
CA SER A 881 -3.55 -28.22 -22.41
C SER A 881 -4.96 -27.74 -22.09
#